data_AF-A0A2E9JLQ3-F1
#
_entry.id   AF-A0A2E9JLQ3-F1
#
_cell.length_a   1.000
_cell.length_b   1.000
_cell.length_c   1.000
_cell.angle_alpha   90.00
_cell.angle_beta   90.00
_cell.angle_gamma   90.00
#
_symmetry.space_group_name_H-M   'P 1'
#
loop_
_entity.id
_entity.type
_entity.pdbx_description
1 polymer ?
#
loop_
_entity_poly.entity_id
_entity_poly.type
_entity_poly.pdbx_seq_one_letter_code
_entity_poly.pdbx_strand_id
1 'polypeptide(L)'
;MIQHVAYSQDDLPLDIGSIDIPEARLPLCFGFSDVSDLRALAICDALNLRQNVKARELSELWLRNDPESPAAQFVLAEVLFSVEANMPRALFHLNRAEELTDYETLEEAFNSGNVQWHYLTLSQLSYVHQLMGEQLKSLEYLDKLSRIYGQDVESFRGWPLIKLKQYEAARASANQVLQNSENERERARAWNTLCAVELASLQPIESMSACDRAIDEDEDIANQANDYDTVYLTNASEVSLSLLEIEQAEDYLNRATRYLNPDSVADPWIYKLYLTMNQARFDEARSALDRMLIWREQQDPIVSVMNRAEHFLVSASFLLLAGYAEDSVKLTTTALSQPDRNGSYSADDAQKDAYAALLNMMANRAEYQIQLENAASMDLVDSVKSQIAAISLRFDAWRAARRAGSLFAEFDVIQSRLRPYAPLDVHIPEWIEPEIAGLIGPGVTANILEQANNNGAFQLNPGYYFSYLTEIAALNNDHAKIIEAGRNALARLPQQEALLKARISAQMADALWAVERYEEALDSYEYALRQDPSIIRRLETSIPVSIEQDGSEFSSLTSRYLLRSPRFHEHQNGLVLNVHSTPDLSICLNSRSATSISCYTMEAAGSQSSKWNAQELTRLFHTQAFGLGYDISKAQRSILLGSSVILSSQLNGNLRQNRDTFLSQ
;
A
#
# COMPACT_ATOMS: atom_id res chain seq x y z
N MET A 1 -39.37 -46.88 29.88
CA MET A 1 -40.60 -46.89 29.06
C MET A 1 -41.69 -46.22 29.89
N ILE A 2 -42.43 -45.28 29.29
CA ILE A 2 -43.57 -44.51 29.81
C ILE A 2 -43.21 -43.21 30.56
N GLN A 3 -43.30 -42.11 29.81
CA GLN A 3 -43.63 -40.76 30.29
C GLN A 3 -45.12 -40.71 30.67
N HIS A 4 -45.47 -39.97 31.72
CA HIS A 4 -46.54 -38.99 31.67
C HIS A 4 -46.37 -37.90 32.74
N VAL A 5 -46.89 -36.73 32.38
CA VAL A 5 -46.70 -35.39 32.95
C VAL A 5 -47.93 -35.01 33.80
N ALA A 6 -47.70 -34.00 34.66
CA ALA A 6 -48.64 -33.06 35.27
C ALA A 6 -49.19 -33.41 36.67
N TYR A 7 -48.95 -32.52 37.63
CA TYR A 7 -49.99 -31.61 38.14
C TYR A 7 -49.39 -30.29 38.66
N SER A 8 -50.10 -29.20 38.38
CA SER A 8 -50.02 -27.83 38.93
C SER A 8 -50.24 -27.83 40.46
N GLN A 9 -50.00 -26.78 41.24
CA GLN A 9 -50.30 -25.36 41.06
C GLN A 9 -49.77 -24.65 42.32
N ASP A 10 -49.13 -23.50 42.20
CA ASP A 10 -49.25 -22.43 43.19
C ASP A 10 -48.99 -21.11 42.48
N ASP A 11 -50.11 -20.41 42.25
CA ASP A 11 -50.19 -19.07 41.70
C ASP A 11 -49.64 -18.07 42.74
N LEU A 12 -48.44 -17.55 42.49
CA LEU A 12 -48.02 -16.24 42.99
C LEU A 12 -47.99 -15.30 41.79
N PRO A 13 -48.59 -14.10 41.89
CA PRO A 13 -48.48 -13.12 40.82
C PRO A 13 -47.01 -12.73 40.70
N LEU A 14 -46.42 -13.00 39.52
CA LEU A 14 -45.14 -12.44 39.13
C LEU A 14 -45.27 -10.91 39.19
N ASP A 15 -44.69 -10.32 40.24
CA ASP A 15 -44.50 -8.90 40.36
C ASP A 15 -43.58 -8.45 39.21
N ILE A 16 -44.17 -7.81 38.20
CA ILE A 16 -43.45 -7.21 37.06
C ILE A 16 -42.46 -6.13 37.56
N GLY A 17 -42.55 -5.69 38.82
CA GLY A 17 -41.64 -4.74 39.45
C GLY A 17 -40.26 -5.27 39.84
N SER A 18 -39.99 -6.58 39.68
CA SER A 18 -38.68 -7.17 40.04
C SER A 18 -37.89 -7.75 38.86
N ILE A 19 -38.26 -7.41 37.62
CA ILE A 19 -37.34 -7.56 36.49
C ILE A 19 -36.46 -6.32 36.52
N ASP A 20 -35.21 -6.48 36.96
CA ASP A 20 -34.16 -5.50 36.75
C ASP A 20 -33.90 -5.49 35.22
N ILE A 21 -34.69 -4.71 34.49
CA ILE A 21 -34.42 -4.39 33.09
C ILE A 21 -33.20 -3.50 33.19
N PRO A 22 -32.01 -3.95 32.72
CA PRO A 22 -30.87 -3.05 32.63
C PRO A 22 -31.38 -1.84 31.85
N GLU A 23 -31.27 -0.62 32.39
CA GLU A 23 -31.51 0.57 31.59
C GLU A 23 -30.66 0.40 30.33
N ALA A 24 -31.32 0.02 29.24
CA ALA A 24 -30.69 -0.05 27.94
C ALA A 24 -30.34 1.41 27.68
N ARG A 25 -29.08 1.79 27.93
CA ARG A 25 -28.56 3.10 27.54
C ARG A 25 -29.04 3.31 26.11
N LEU A 26 -29.92 4.29 25.94
CA LEU A 26 -30.44 4.62 24.61
C LEU A 26 -29.22 4.81 23.71
N PRO A 27 -29.20 4.20 22.51
CA PRO A 27 -28.06 4.35 21.61
C PRO A 27 -27.80 5.85 21.39
N LEU A 28 -26.54 6.26 21.56
CA LEU A 28 -26.13 7.64 21.33
C LEU A 28 -26.45 8.01 19.88
N CYS A 29 -27.03 9.18 19.66
CA CYS A 29 -27.25 9.75 18.33
C CYS A 29 -26.22 10.85 18.12
N PHE A 30 -25.29 10.63 17.18
CA PHE A 30 -24.12 11.49 16.95
C PHE A 30 -23.30 11.75 18.23
N GLY A 31 -23.22 10.77 19.13
CA GLY A 31 -22.47 10.87 20.39
C GLY A 31 -23.24 11.51 21.57
N PHE A 32 -24.48 11.97 21.35
CA PHE A 32 -25.31 12.59 22.37
C PHE A 32 -26.49 11.69 22.79
N SER A 33 -26.85 11.74 24.07
CA SER A 33 -27.98 11.00 24.63
C SER A 33 -29.26 11.83 24.74
N ASP A 34 -29.16 13.14 24.58
CA ASP A 34 -30.21 14.14 24.76
C ASP A 34 -30.77 14.69 23.44
N VAL A 35 -30.36 14.13 22.29
CA VAL A 35 -30.97 14.43 20.98
C VAL A 35 -32.40 13.90 20.97
N SER A 36 -33.38 14.81 20.85
CA SER A 36 -34.81 14.49 20.92
C SER A 36 -35.59 14.71 19.61
N ASP A 37 -34.95 15.26 18.57
CA ASP A 37 -35.61 15.41 17.26
C ASP A 37 -35.84 14.03 16.64
N LEU A 38 -37.11 13.66 16.45
CA LEU A 38 -37.52 12.36 15.91
C LEU A 38 -36.94 12.09 14.50
N ARG A 39 -36.68 13.13 13.71
CA ARG A 39 -36.06 13.01 12.38
C ARG A 39 -34.59 12.62 12.51
N ALA A 40 -33.86 13.24 13.44
CA ALA A 40 -32.48 12.90 13.73
C ALA A 40 -32.36 11.46 14.26
N LEU A 41 -33.22 11.08 15.21
CA LEU A 41 -33.23 9.73 15.77
C LEU A 41 -33.49 8.66 14.70
N ALA A 42 -34.44 8.88 13.78
CA ALA A 42 -34.70 7.95 12.68
C ALA A 42 -33.50 7.78 11.72
N ILE A 43 -32.69 8.83 11.55
CA ILE A 43 -31.48 8.79 10.73
C ILE A 43 -30.35 8.07 11.49
N CYS A 44 -30.16 8.37 12.78
CA CYS A 44 -29.23 7.64 13.66
C CYS A 44 -29.55 6.15 13.70
N ASP A 45 -30.83 5.77 13.81
CA ASP A 45 -31.26 4.37 13.74
C ASP A 45 -30.90 3.74 12.39
N ALA A 46 -31.12 4.46 11.28
CA ALA A 46 -30.75 3.97 9.95
C ALA A 46 -29.23 3.77 9.81
N LEU A 47 -28.41 4.69 10.34
CA LEU A 47 -26.95 4.58 10.37
C LEU A 47 -26.49 3.40 11.24
N ASN A 48 -27.03 3.28 12.46
CA ASN A 48 -26.73 2.17 13.38
C ASN A 48 -27.09 0.80 12.79
N LEU A 49 -28.15 0.73 11.97
CA LEU A 49 -28.56 -0.48 11.25
C LEU A 49 -27.85 -0.67 9.90
N ARG A 50 -26.87 0.18 9.55
CA ARG A 50 -26.17 0.20 8.25
C ARG A 50 -27.11 0.29 7.04
N GLN A 51 -28.27 0.94 7.22
CA GLN A 51 -29.25 1.23 6.17
C GLN A 51 -28.88 2.52 5.44
N ASN A 52 -27.69 2.52 4.82
CA ASN A 52 -27.03 3.68 4.23
C ASN A 52 -27.92 4.47 3.25
N VAL A 53 -28.61 3.78 2.34
CA VAL A 53 -29.54 4.42 1.39
C VAL A 53 -30.70 5.11 2.12
N LYS A 54 -31.25 4.47 3.14
CA LYS A 54 -32.37 5.02 3.92
C LYS A 54 -31.92 6.23 4.73
N ALA A 55 -30.76 6.16 5.39
CA ALA A 55 -30.19 7.30 6.11
C ALA A 55 -30.02 8.52 5.18
N ARG A 56 -29.54 8.27 3.95
CA ARG A 56 -29.38 9.29 2.91
C ARG A 56 -30.68 9.89 2.40
N GLU A 57 -31.71 9.07 2.19
CA GLU A 57 -33.04 9.55 1.76
C GLU A 57 -33.73 10.35 2.86
N LEU A 58 -33.66 9.90 4.12
CA LEU A 58 -34.24 10.58 5.28
C LEU A 58 -33.57 11.93 5.54
N SER A 59 -32.23 12.00 5.47
CA SER A 59 -31.51 13.27 5.65
C SER A 59 -31.81 14.26 4.53
N GLU A 60 -31.93 13.81 3.28
CA GLU A 60 -32.31 14.70 2.17
C GLU A 60 -33.73 15.23 2.32
N LEU A 61 -34.67 14.37 2.70
CA LEU A 61 -36.06 14.74 2.87
C LEU A 61 -36.20 15.78 3.99
N TRP A 62 -35.47 15.59 5.10
CA TRP A 62 -35.45 16.57 6.18
C TRP A 62 -34.93 17.91 5.67
N LEU A 63 -33.76 17.94 5.02
CA LEU A 63 -33.20 19.20 4.53
C LEU A 63 -34.11 19.90 3.51
N ARG A 64 -34.73 19.15 2.59
CA ARG A 64 -35.66 19.73 1.60
C ARG A 64 -36.88 20.39 2.25
N ASN A 65 -37.38 19.81 3.34
CA ASN A 65 -38.53 20.35 4.06
C ASN A 65 -38.15 21.52 4.97
N ASP A 66 -36.91 21.56 5.45
CA ASP A 66 -36.44 22.49 6.47
C ASP A 66 -34.99 22.95 6.18
N PRO A 67 -34.76 23.74 5.11
CA PRO A 67 -33.42 24.08 4.64
C PRO A 67 -32.64 25.02 5.59
N GLU A 68 -33.35 25.73 6.45
CA GLU A 68 -32.76 26.67 7.43
C GLU A 68 -32.55 26.03 8.80
N SER A 69 -32.74 24.71 8.93
CA SER A 69 -32.45 23.96 10.15
C SER A 69 -30.96 23.60 10.22
N PRO A 70 -30.21 24.08 11.24
CA PRO A 70 -28.82 23.66 11.45
C PRO A 70 -28.68 22.15 11.60
N ALA A 71 -29.63 21.52 12.30
CA ALA A 71 -29.68 20.08 12.49
C ALA A 71 -29.81 19.33 11.16
N ALA A 72 -30.71 19.78 10.27
CA ALA A 72 -30.89 19.15 8.96
C ALA A 72 -29.63 19.26 8.08
N GLN A 73 -28.97 20.43 8.13
CA GLN A 73 -27.71 20.67 7.43
C GLN A 73 -26.59 19.75 7.96
N PHE A 74 -26.38 19.73 9.27
CA PHE A 74 -25.38 18.87 9.91
C PHE A 74 -25.63 17.38 9.61
N VAL A 75 -26.85 16.89 9.79
CA VAL A 75 -27.15 15.47 9.61
C VAL A 75 -26.99 15.02 8.16
N LEU A 76 -27.34 15.87 7.18
CA LEU A 76 -27.01 15.54 5.79
C LEU A 76 -25.49 15.54 5.56
N ALA A 77 -24.76 16.50 6.13
CA ALA A 77 -23.31 16.52 6.04
C ALA A 77 -22.68 15.25 6.61
N GLU A 78 -23.13 14.80 7.76
CA GLU A 78 -22.63 13.59 8.43
C GLU A 78 -22.90 12.34 7.59
N VAL A 79 -24.07 12.21 6.97
CA VAL A 79 -24.35 11.11 6.05
C VAL A 79 -23.48 11.20 4.79
N LEU A 80 -23.31 12.38 4.20
CA LEU A 80 -22.43 12.57 3.05
C LEU A 80 -20.98 12.22 3.37
N PHE A 81 -20.55 12.51 4.60
CA PHE A 81 -19.21 12.22 5.09
C PHE A 81 -19.01 10.72 5.34
N SER A 82 -19.80 10.12 6.24
CA SER A 82 -19.62 8.74 6.71
C SER A 82 -20.05 7.68 5.68
N VAL A 83 -21.12 7.93 4.92
CA VAL A 83 -21.70 6.94 4.00
C VAL A 83 -21.18 7.10 2.57
N GLU A 84 -21.07 8.34 2.08
CA GLU A 84 -20.65 8.60 0.70
C GLU A 84 -19.16 8.96 0.57
N ALA A 85 -18.44 9.19 1.67
CA ALA A 85 -17.07 9.73 1.67
C ALA A 85 -16.95 11.05 0.88
N ASN A 86 -18.02 11.83 0.82
CA ASN A 86 -18.14 13.02 -0.02
C ASN A 86 -17.85 14.29 0.77
N MET A 87 -16.59 14.46 1.16
CA MET A 87 -16.14 15.59 1.96
C MET A 87 -16.49 16.98 1.37
N PRO A 88 -16.37 17.24 0.05
CA PRO A 88 -16.72 18.56 -0.48
C PRO A 88 -18.19 18.93 -0.30
N ARG A 89 -19.11 17.97 -0.47
CA ARG A 89 -20.54 18.20 -0.23
C ARG A 89 -20.86 18.27 1.26
N ALA A 90 -20.22 17.43 2.08
CA ALA A 90 -20.34 17.52 3.53
C ALA A 90 -19.91 18.91 4.03
N LEU A 91 -18.74 19.40 3.59
CA LEU A 91 -18.21 20.73 3.94
C LEU A 91 -19.17 21.86 3.56
N PHE A 92 -19.81 21.79 2.39
CA PHE A 92 -20.83 22.77 2.00
C PHE A 92 -21.96 22.86 3.03
N HIS A 93 -22.49 21.71 3.46
CA HIS A 93 -23.58 21.66 4.43
C HIS A 93 -23.11 22.02 5.86
N LEU A 94 -21.88 21.69 6.24
CA LEU A 94 -21.29 22.10 7.52
C LEU A 94 -21.11 23.61 7.60
N ASN A 95 -20.58 24.25 6.56
CA ASN A 95 -20.47 25.72 6.51
C ASN A 95 -21.86 26.36 6.60
N ARG A 96 -22.87 25.78 5.94
CA ARG A 96 -24.24 26.27 6.04
C ARG A 96 -24.83 26.09 7.44
N ALA A 97 -24.52 24.99 8.13
CA ALA A 97 -24.92 24.79 9.51
C ALA A 97 -24.27 25.83 10.43
N GLU A 98 -22.97 26.11 10.25
CA GLU A 98 -22.24 27.15 11.00
C GLU A 98 -22.84 28.54 10.75
N GLU A 99 -23.13 28.93 9.51
CA GLU A 99 -23.79 30.20 9.18
C GLU A 99 -25.13 30.39 9.90
N LEU A 100 -25.85 29.30 10.17
CA LEU A 100 -27.14 29.30 10.87
C LEU A 100 -26.97 29.28 12.40
N THR A 101 -25.78 28.95 12.90
CA THR A 101 -25.44 28.82 14.32
C THR A 101 -24.19 29.61 14.71
N ASP A 102 -23.96 30.77 14.11
CA ASP A 102 -22.78 31.64 14.31
C ASP A 102 -22.73 32.25 15.73
N TYR A 103 -22.66 31.37 16.73
CA TYR A 103 -22.66 31.71 18.16
C TYR A 103 -21.23 31.87 18.62
N GLU A 104 -20.95 32.92 19.37
CA GLU A 104 -19.61 33.25 19.84
C GLU A 104 -19.36 32.82 21.29
N THR A 105 -20.41 32.37 21.97
CA THR A 105 -20.38 31.96 23.38
C THR A 105 -21.27 30.74 23.66
N LEU A 106 -20.96 29.99 24.72
CA LEU A 106 -21.81 28.88 25.20
C LEU A 106 -23.22 29.34 25.56
N GLU A 107 -23.36 30.54 26.15
CA GLU A 107 -24.66 31.07 26.57
C GLU A 107 -25.57 31.32 25.35
N GLU A 108 -25.04 31.91 24.28
CA GLU A 108 -25.76 32.09 23.02
C GLU A 108 -26.18 30.75 22.42
N ALA A 109 -25.24 29.79 22.36
CA ALA A 109 -25.52 28.46 21.83
C ALA A 109 -26.60 27.73 22.65
N PHE A 110 -26.54 27.79 23.98
CA PHE A 110 -27.52 27.16 24.86
C PHE A 110 -28.90 27.82 24.73
N ASN A 111 -28.97 29.15 24.76
CA ASN A 111 -30.23 29.90 24.64
C ASN A 111 -30.91 29.73 23.27
N SER A 112 -30.15 29.37 22.23
CA SER A 112 -30.69 29.09 20.90
C SER A 112 -31.45 27.76 20.80
N GLY A 113 -31.19 26.82 21.71
CA GLY A 113 -31.66 25.44 21.61
C GLY A 113 -30.91 24.57 20.59
N ASN A 114 -29.85 25.09 19.95
CA ASN A 114 -29.05 24.39 18.94
C ASN A 114 -27.63 24.04 19.43
N VAL A 115 -27.38 24.05 20.74
CA VAL A 115 -26.03 23.87 21.31
C VAL A 115 -25.35 22.58 20.83
N GLN A 116 -26.05 21.45 20.77
CA GLN A 116 -25.50 20.19 20.28
C GLN A 116 -25.13 20.28 18.80
N TRP A 117 -26.00 20.86 17.97
CA TRP A 117 -25.77 20.97 16.53
C TRP A 117 -24.62 21.93 16.19
N HIS A 118 -24.48 23.02 16.93
CA HIS A 118 -23.36 23.93 16.77
C HIS A 118 -22.04 23.25 17.18
N TYR A 119 -22.00 22.59 18.34
CA TYR A 119 -20.82 21.84 18.80
C TYR A 119 -20.41 20.76 17.77
N LEU A 120 -21.36 19.94 17.33
CA LEU A 120 -21.15 18.89 16.35
C LEU A 120 -20.63 19.45 15.02
N THR A 121 -21.20 20.57 14.57
CA THR A 121 -20.77 21.25 13.33
C THR A 121 -19.32 21.72 13.44
N LEU A 122 -18.92 22.40 14.52
CA LEU A 122 -17.54 22.86 14.70
C LEU A 122 -16.55 21.69 14.81
N SER A 123 -16.92 20.63 15.54
CA SER A 123 -16.11 19.40 15.65
C SER A 123 -15.91 18.72 14.29
N GLN A 124 -16.97 18.63 13.49
CA GLN A 124 -16.88 18.02 12.17
C GLN A 124 -16.14 18.92 11.18
N LEU A 125 -16.27 20.25 11.29
CA LEU A 125 -15.48 21.20 10.51
C LEU A 125 -13.99 21.07 10.82
N SER A 126 -13.58 20.97 12.09
CA SER A 126 -12.16 20.75 12.42
C SER A 126 -11.63 19.48 11.76
N TYR A 127 -12.41 18.41 11.74
CA TYR A 127 -11.98 17.13 11.20
C TYR A 127 -11.98 17.10 9.67
N VAL A 128 -13.04 17.56 9.02
CA VAL A 128 -13.14 17.62 7.55
C VAL A 128 -12.04 18.52 6.97
N HIS A 129 -11.76 19.67 7.59
CA HIS A 129 -10.66 20.53 7.13
C HIS A 129 -9.30 19.85 7.28
N GLN A 130 -9.05 19.12 8.38
CA GLN A 130 -7.82 18.32 8.53
C GLN A 130 -7.69 17.30 7.39
N LEU A 131 -8.75 16.51 7.15
CA LEU A 131 -8.78 15.47 6.12
C LEU A 131 -8.59 16.02 4.70
N MET A 132 -9.09 17.23 4.45
CA MET A 132 -8.96 17.93 3.17
C MET A 132 -7.63 18.67 2.99
N GLY A 133 -6.72 18.63 3.98
CA GLY A 133 -5.43 19.31 3.93
C GLY A 133 -5.44 20.78 4.36
N GLU A 134 -6.58 21.30 4.83
CA GLU A 134 -6.75 22.69 5.28
C GLU A 134 -6.40 22.84 6.78
N GLN A 135 -5.16 22.49 7.12
CA GLN A 135 -4.71 22.33 8.52
C GLN A 135 -4.86 23.59 9.38
N LEU A 136 -4.66 24.77 8.80
CA LEU A 136 -4.85 26.05 9.52
C LEU A 136 -6.31 26.23 9.95
N LYS A 137 -7.27 25.93 9.06
CA LYS A 137 -8.70 26.00 9.41
C LYS A 137 -9.08 24.95 10.44
N SER A 138 -8.51 23.75 10.33
CA SER A 138 -8.71 22.72 11.36
C SER A 138 -8.32 23.22 12.74
N LEU A 139 -7.12 23.83 12.87
CA LEU A 139 -6.66 24.44 14.12
C LEU A 139 -7.55 25.60 14.57
N GLU A 140 -8.02 26.45 13.66
CA GLU A 140 -8.97 27.54 13.98
C GLU A 140 -10.28 27.01 14.58
N TYR A 141 -10.82 25.91 14.06
CA TYR A 141 -12.03 25.28 14.61
C TYR A 141 -11.78 24.60 15.97
N LEU A 142 -10.61 23.99 16.18
CA LEU A 142 -10.21 23.51 17.51
C LEU A 142 -10.14 24.66 18.52
N ASP A 143 -9.55 25.80 18.13
CA ASP A 143 -9.49 27.00 18.96
C ASP A 143 -10.90 27.56 19.27
N LYS A 144 -11.82 27.55 18.28
CA LYS A 144 -13.24 27.91 18.49
C LYS A 144 -13.91 26.99 19.51
N LEU A 145 -13.72 25.67 19.40
CA LEU A 145 -14.28 24.70 20.35
C LEU A 145 -13.79 24.95 21.77
N SER A 146 -12.48 25.17 21.94
CA SER A 146 -11.91 25.48 23.25
C SER A 146 -12.44 26.80 23.82
N ARG A 147 -12.49 27.85 23.00
CA ARG A 147 -12.98 29.18 23.42
C ARG A 147 -14.46 29.18 23.81
N ILE A 148 -15.32 28.54 23.01
CA ILE A 148 -16.77 28.59 23.18
C ILE A 148 -17.22 27.60 24.25
N TYR A 149 -16.73 26.36 24.21
CA TYR A 149 -17.21 25.25 25.03
C TYR A 149 -16.27 24.89 26.18
N GLY A 150 -15.08 25.49 26.27
CA GLY A 150 -14.08 25.13 27.27
C GLY A 150 -13.50 23.73 27.07
N GLN A 151 -13.65 23.16 25.87
CA GLN A 151 -13.17 21.82 25.55
C GLN A 151 -11.63 21.82 25.53
N ASP A 152 -11.03 20.83 26.20
CA ASP A 152 -9.62 20.53 25.99
C ASP A 152 -9.46 19.85 24.63
N VAL A 153 -8.73 20.53 23.75
CA VAL A 153 -8.49 20.12 22.36
C VAL A 153 -7.00 19.89 22.08
N GLU A 154 -6.13 20.03 23.08
CA GLU A 154 -4.68 20.05 22.89
C GLU A 154 -4.19 18.75 22.25
N SER A 155 -4.75 17.60 22.67
CA SER A 155 -4.44 16.28 22.13
C SER A 155 -4.79 16.08 20.64
N PHE A 156 -5.59 16.97 20.04
CA PHE A 156 -5.96 16.91 18.63
C PHE A 156 -5.10 17.81 17.72
N ARG A 157 -4.26 18.68 18.29
CA ARG A 157 -3.45 19.65 17.53
C ARG A 157 -2.23 19.01 16.86
N GLY A 158 -1.77 17.87 17.37
CA GLY A 158 -0.52 17.22 16.92
C GLY A 158 -0.47 16.98 15.42
N TRP A 159 -1.50 16.34 14.85
CA TRP A 159 -1.50 15.96 13.43
C TRP A 159 -1.56 17.16 12.46
N PRO A 160 -2.45 18.15 12.64
CA PRO A 160 -2.41 19.37 11.85
C PRO A 160 -1.05 20.09 11.88
N LEU A 161 -0.39 20.12 13.04
CA LEU A 161 0.95 20.73 13.19
C LEU A 161 2.04 19.95 12.45
N ILE A 162 2.01 18.61 12.51
CA ILE A 162 2.91 17.74 11.73
C ILE A 162 2.74 18.01 10.22
N LYS A 163 1.48 18.07 9.73
CA LYS A 163 1.19 18.35 8.32
C LYS A 163 1.65 19.74 7.86
N LEU A 164 1.65 20.72 8.77
CA LEU A 164 2.22 22.06 8.52
C LEU A 164 3.75 22.09 8.62
N LYS A 165 4.40 20.94 8.86
CA LYS A 165 5.85 20.81 9.15
C LYS A 165 6.30 21.64 10.35
N GLN A 166 5.38 21.93 11.29
CA GLN A 166 5.64 22.66 12.53
C GLN A 166 6.01 21.69 13.66
N TYR A 167 7.07 20.91 13.46
CA TYR A 167 7.45 19.80 14.34
C TYR A 167 7.70 20.23 15.79
N GLU A 168 8.35 21.38 16.01
CA GLU A 168 8.56 21.91 17.37
C GLU A 168 7.25 22.30 18.07
N ALA A 169 6.29 22.84 17.33
CA ALA A 169 4.97 23.15 17.88
C ALA A 169 4.20 21.86 18.21
N ALA A 170 4.30 20.84 17.35
CA ALA A 170 3.72 19.52 17.61
C ALA A 170 4.33 18.87 18.87
N ARG A 171 5.65 18.94 19.04
CA ARG A 171 6.35 18.48 20.27
C ARG A 171 5.89 19.25 21.50
N ALA A 172 5.78 20.57 21.41
CA ALA A 172 5.32 21.39 22.54
C ALA A 172 3.89 21.04 22.94
N SER A 173 2.99 20.89 21.97
CA SER A 173 1.60 20.49 22.17
C SER A 173 1.47 19.12 22.82
N ALA A 174 2.17 18.11 22.29
CA ALA A 174 2.19 16.76 22.87
C ALA A 174 2.72 16.76 24.31
N ASN A 175 3.82 17.46 24.58
CA ASN A 175 4.37 17.56 25.94
C ASN A 175 3.42 18.29 26.89
N GLN A 176 2.65 19.28 26.41
CA GLN A 176 1.63 19.95 27.22
C GLN A 176 0.52 18.98 27.64
N VAL A 177 0.07 18.09 26.74
CA VAL A 177 -0.89 17.03 27.08
C VAL A 177 -0.28 16.09 28.13
N LEU A 178 0.94 15.61 27.92
CA LEU A 178 1.62 14.69 28.84
C LEU A 178 1.86 15.27 30.24
N GLN A 179 1.92 16.60 30.37
CA GLN A 179 2.09 17.30 31.65
C GLN A 179 0.77 17.57 32.38
N ASN A 180 -0.33 17.73 31.65
CA ASN A 180 -1.59 18.26 32.21
C ASN A 180 -2.77 17.28 32.16
N SER A 181 -2.71 16.25 31.32
CA SER A 181 -3.77 15.25 31.19
C SER A 181 -3.41 13.95 31.88
N GLU A 182 -4.37 13.45 32.67
CA GLU A 182 -4.37 12.12 33.26
C GLU A 182 -5.20 11.13 32.41
N ASN A 183 -5.80 11.59 31.31
CA ASN A 183 -6.57 10.75 30.42
C ASN A 183 -5.62 9.92 29.54
N GLU A 184 -5.56 8.61 29.79
CA GLU A 184 -4.67 7.67 29.09
C GLU A 184 -4.80 7.76 27.57
N ARG A 185 -6.00 7.97 27.01
CA ARG A 185 -6.18 8.12 25.54
C ARG A 185 -5.56 9.40 24.99
N GLU A 186 -5.67 10.50 25.71
CA GLU A 186 -5.08 11.77 25.29
C GLU A 186 -3.56 11.70 25.38
N ARG A 187 -3.04 11.06 26.42
CA ARG A 187 -1.61 10.82 26.58
C ARG A 187 -1.04 9.86 25.54
N ALA A 188 -1.73 8.76 25.22
CA ALA A 188 -1.35 7.85 24.14
C ALA A 188 -1.27 8.57 22.78
N ARG A 189 -2.24 9.44 22.46
CA ARG A 189 -2.19 10.30 21.26
C ARG A 189 -1.00 11.27 21.28
N ALA A 190 -0.66 11.82 22.45
CA ALA A 190 0.50 12.70 22.59
C ALA A 190 1.81 11.94 22.36
N TRP A 191 1.97 10.74 22.92
CA TRP A 191 3.11 9.87 22.64
C TRP A 191 3.20 9.48 21.16
N ASN A 192 2.06 9.12 20.54
CA ASN A 192 2.02 8.82 19.12
C ASN A 192 2.36 10.06 18.26
N THR A 193 1.96 11.26 18.68
CA THR A 193 2.39 12.51 18.04
C THR A 193 3.90 12.66 18.10
N LEU A 194 4.54 12.39 19.24
CA LEU A 194 6.00 12.42 19.37
C LEU A 194 6.66 11.36 18.48
N CYS A 195 6.15 10.12 18.47
CA CYS A 195 6.60 9.05 17.58
C CYS A 195 6.56 9.47 16.11
N ALA A 196 5.43 10.06 15.68
CA ALA A 196 5.26 10.53 14.31
C ALA A 196 6.10 11.78 13.99
N VAL A 197 6.40 12.65 14.96
CA VAL A 197 7.32 13.77 14.72
C VAL A 197 8.74 13.27 14.46
N GLU A 198 9.22 12.30 15.24
CA GLU A 198 10.56 11.73 15.03
C GLU A 198 10.70 11.15 13.63
N LEU A 199 9.66 10.47 13.16
CA LEU A 199 9.57 10.01 11.79
C LEU A 199 9.50 11.16 10.75
N ALA A 200 8.65 12.17 10.95
CA ALA A 200 8.40 13.18 9.92
C ALA A 200 9.52 14.22 9.80
N SER A 201 10.39 14.30 10.81
CA SER A 201 11.52 15.22 10.83
C SER A 201 12.73 14.63 10.10
N LEU A 202 13.51 15.47 9.43
CA LEU A 202 14.80 15.06 8.84
C LEU A 202 15.91 14.83 9.89
N GLN A 203 15.57 14.84 11.18
CA GLN A 203 16.54 14.62 12.24
C GLN A 203 16.86 13.12 12.36
N PRO A 204 18.08 12.75 12.79
CA PRO A 204 18.39 11.37 13.12
C PRO A 204 17.42 10.84 14.16
N ILE A 205 16.86 9.66 13.91
CA ILE A 205 16.00 8.97 14.87
C ILE A 205 16.93 8.20 15.80
N GLU A 206 16.82 8.45 17.11
CA GLU A 206 17.74 7.87 18.10
C GLU A 206 17.10 6.74 18.93
N SER A 207 15.76 6.63 18.98
CA SER A 207 15.10 5.55 19.75
C SER A 207 13.64 5.32 19.36
N MET A 208 13.12 4.14 19.76
CA MET A 208 11.71 3.75 19.70
C MET A 208 10.85 4.27 20.86
N SER A 209 11.43 4.98 21.84
CA SER A 209 10.81 5.22 23.15
C SER A 209 9.43 5.87 23.10
N ALA A 210 9.22 6.88 22.26
CA ALA A 210 7.92 7.53 22.13
C ALA A 210 6.85 6.59 21.55
N CYS A 211 7.23 5.72 20.61
CA CYS A 211 6.33 4.77 19.97
C CYS A 211 5.96 3.64 20.94
N ASP A 212 6.93 3.09 21.67
CA ASP A 212 6.68 2.07 22.69
C ASP A 212 5.76 2.62 23.80
N ARG A 213 5.99 3.86 24.25
CA ARG A 213 5.12 4.51 25.25
C ARG A 213 3.71 4.76 24.74
N ALA A 214 3.54 5.06 23.46
CA ALA A 214 2.22 5.20 22.84
C ALA A 214 1.46 3.88 22.87
N ILE A 215 2.14 2.77 22.59
CA ILE A 215 1.57 1.42 22.61
C ILE A 215 1.26 0.99 24.05
N ASP A 216 2.20 1.15 24.99
CA ASP A 216 2.02 0.74 26.39
C ASP A 216 0.83 1.46 27.05
N GLU A 217 0.71 2.78 26.88
CA GLU A 217 -0.40 3.56 27.46
C GLU A 217 -1.75 3.28 26.77
N ASP A 218 -1.76 2.73 25.55
CA ASP A 218 -2.96 2.24 24.87
C ASP A 218 -3.34 0.82 25.31
N GLU A 219 -2.34 -0.05 25.53
CA GLU A 219 -2.53 -1.44 25.95
C GLU A 219 -3.15 -1.55 27.36
N ASP A 220 -2.82 -0.64 28.28
CA ASP A 220 -3.40 -0.60 29.63
C ASP A 220 -4.92 -0.29 29.64
N ILE A 221 -5.46 0.27 28.55
CA ILE A 221 -6.89 0.58 28.37
C ILE A 221 -7.70 -0.65 27.91
N ALA A 222 -7.05 -1.68 27.35
CA ALA A 222 -7.69 -2.78 26.66
C ALA A 222 -8.32 -3.83 27.61
N ASN A 223 -9.63 -3.72 27.84
CA ASN A 223 -10.46 -4.87 28.20
C ASN A 223 -10.48 -5.89 27.04
N GLN A 224 -10.62 -7.18 27.37
CA GLN A 224 -10.41 -8.38 26.52
C GLN A 224 -11.29 -8.54 25.24
N ALA A 225 -11.77 -7.47 24.61
CA ALA A 225 -12.52 -7.49 23.34
C ALA A 225 -12.32 -6.18 22.54
N ASN A 226 -11.26 -6.11 21.71
CA ASN A 226 -10.82 -4.99 20.83
C ASN A 226 -10.38 -3.71 21.57
N ASP A 227 -9.28 -3.04 21.20
CA ASP A 227 -8.86 -2.53 19.89
C ASP A 227 -7.36 -2.18 20.03
N TYR A 228 -6.45 -2.80 19.28
CA TYR A 228 -5.08 -2.27 19.22
C TYR A 228 -5.12 -1.10 18.25
N ASP A 229 -4.64 0.09 18.62
CA ASP A 229 -4.58 1.17 17.64
C ASP A 229 -3.56 0.79 16.55
N THR A 230 -4.13 0.31 15.43
CA THR A 230 -3.41 -0.10 14.22
C THR A 230 -2.50 1.02 13.72
N VAL A 231 -2.84 2.28 13.96
CA VAL A 231 -2.00 3.44 13.62
C VAL A 231 -0.72 3.45 14.45
N TYR A 232 -0.80 3.20 15.75
CA TYR A 232 0.38 3.25 16.64
C TYR A 232 1.37 2.13 16.30
N LEU A 233 0.85 0.91 16.09
CA LEU A 233 1.68 -0.23 15.67
C LEU A 233 2.29 -0.02 14.28
N THR A 234 1.55 0.57 13.35
CA THR A 234 2.08 0.88 12.01
C THR A 234 3.17 1.95 12.07
N ASN A 235 2.96 3.04 12.83
CA ASN A 235 3.97 4.06 13.05
C ASN A 235 5.24 3.47 13.69
N ALA A 236 5.08 2.63 14.72
CA ALA A 236 6.22 1.94 15.34
C ALA A 236 6.96 1.06 14.33
N SER A 237 6.25 0.36 13.45
CA SER A 237 6.89 -0.45 12.39
C SER A 237 7.74 0.40 11.44
N GLU A 238 7.26 1.59 11.06
CA GLU A 238 8.03 2.51 10.21
C GLU A 238 9.29 3.03 10.92
N VAL A 239 9.18 3.34 12.22
CA VAL A 239 10.35 3.81 13.00
C VAL A 239 11.39 2.71 13.07
N SER A 240 10.97 1.47 13.39
CA SER A 240 11.86 0.31 13.41
C SER A 240 12.53 0.09 12.06
N LEU A 241 11.80 0.23 10.94
CA LEU A 241 12.42 0.14 9.60
C LEU A 241 13.46 1.23 9.36
N SER A 242 13.19 2.47 9.77
CA SER A 242 14.15 3.59 9.65
C SER A 242 15.41 3.43 10.52
N LEU A 243 15.35 2.54 11.51
CA LEU A 243 16.45 2.09 12.37
C LEU A 243 17.08 0.78 11.88
N LEU A 244 16.61 0.23 10.76
CA LEU A 244 17.00 -1.07 10.20
C LEU A 244 16.70 -2.27 11.11
N GLU A 245 15.76 -2.13 12.03
CA GLU A 245 15.26 -3.19 12.92
C GLU A 245 14.13 -3.97 12.23
N ILE A 246 14.46 -4.62 11.11
CA ILE A 246 13.48 -5.21 10.18
C ILE A 246 12.59 -6.28 10.86
N GLU A 247 13.16 -7.09 11.74
CA GLU A 247 12.40 -8.12 12.49
C GLU A 247 11.41 -7.51 13.48
N GLN A 248 11.81 -6.43 14.16
CA GLN A 248 10.96 -5.70 15.10
C GLN A 248 9.81 -5.01 14.36
N ALA A 249 10.09 -4.40 13.20
CA ALA A 249 9.05 -3.84 12.34
C ALA A 249 8.01 -4.88 11.92
N GLU A 250 8.47 -6.09 11.55
CA GLU A 250 7.58 -7.19 11.22
C GLU A 250 6.72 -7.66 12.40
N ASP A 251 7.26 -7.67 13.63
CA ASP A 251 6.48 -8.01 14.82
C ASP A 251 5.33 -7.01 15.05
N TYR A 252 5.59 -5.70 14.95
CA TYR A 252 4.54 -4.70 15.04
C TYR A 252 3.46 -4.88 13.97
N LEU A 253 3.85 -5.14 12.71
CA LEU A 253 2.89 -5.41 11.63
C LEU A 253 2.12 -6.72 11.86
N ASN A 254 2.76 -7.74 12.43
CA ASN A 254 2.10 -8.97 12.81
C ASN A 254 1.08 -8.77 13.92
N ARG A 255 1.34 -7.87 14.88
CA ARG A 255 0.36 -7.46 15.90
C ARG A 255 -0.78 -6.65 15.29
N ALA A 256 -0.46 -5.67 14.46
CA ALA A 256 -1.43 -4.79 13.79
C ALA A 256 -2.39 -5.57 12.88
N THR A 257 -1.93 -6.67 12.29
CA THR A 257 -2.76 -7.51 11.40
C THR A 257 -3.61 -8.56 12.13
N ARG A 258 -3.57 -8.65 13.46
CA ARG A 258 -4.41 -9.59 14.24
C ARG A 258 -5.85 -9.11 14.36
N TYR A 259 -6.05 -7.82 14.54
CA TYR A 259 -7.36 -7.21 14.73
C TYR A 259 -7.60 -6.20 13.63
N LEU A 260 -8.68 -6.39 12.91
CA LEU A 260 -9.00 -5.60 11.74
C LEU A 260 -10.02 -4.53 12.11
N ASN A 261 -9.52 -3.35 12.48
CA ASN A 261 -10.35 -2.18 12.71
C ASN A 261 -10.74 -1.55 11.35
N PRO A 262 -12.03 -1.57 10.94
CA PRO A 262 -12.47 -1.01 9.67
C PRO A 262 -12.37 0.53 9.61
N ASP A 263 -12.24 1.17 10.77
CA ASP A 263 -12.17 2.62 10.94
C ASP A 263 -10.71 3.12 10.99
N SER A 264 -9.74 2.19 11.06
CA SER A 264 -8.33 2.54 11.08
C SER A 264 -7.90 3.16 9.76
N VAL A 265 -7.38 4.38 9.84
CA VAL A 265 -6.79 5.05 8.69
C VAL A 265 -5.51 4.36 8.22
N ALA A 266 -4.73 3.73 9.10
CA ALA A 266 -3.53 2.98 8.72
C ALA A 266 -3.89 1.56 8.25
N ASP A 267 -3.38 1.17 7.08
CA ASP A 267 -3.47 -0.20 6.59
C ASP A 267 -2.16 -0.96 6.82
N PRO A 268 -2.08 -1.84 7.84
CA PRO A 268 -0.87 -2.58 8.15
C PRO A 268 -0.54 -3.64 7.09
N TRP A 269 -1.52 -4.04 6.25
CA TRP A 269 -1.27 -5.00 5.18
C TRP A 269 -0.46 -4.41 4.04
N ILE A 270 -0.56 -3.10 3.78
CA ILE A 270 0.27 -2.42 2.77
C ILE A 270 1.74 -2.59 3.12
N TYR A 271 2.12 -2.22 4.34
CA TYR A 271 3.50 -2.33 4.83
C TYR A 271 3.96 -3.79 4.92
N LYS A 272 3.10 -4.69 5.40
CA LYS A 272 3.40 -6.12 5.46
C LYS A 272 3.64 -6.72 4.07
N LEU A 273 2.88 -6.28 3.07
CA LEU A 273 3.03 -6.71 1.69
C LEU A 273 4.36 -6.19 1.10
N TYR A 274 4.71 -4.92 1.29
CA TYR A 274 6.03 -4.42 0.89
C TYR A 274 7.18 -5.16 1.57
N LEU A 275 7.09 -5.34 2.89
CA LEU A 275 8.12 -5.99 3.68
C LEU A 275 8.35 -7.45 3.24
N THR A 276 7.28 -8.23 3.04
CA THR A 276 7.38 -9.62 2.59
C THR A 276 7.87 -9.72 1.14
N MET A 277 7.47 -8.78 0.26
CA MET A 277 8.04 -8.69 -1.10
C MET A 277 9.54 -8.42 -1.06
N ASN A 278 10.01 -7.44 -0.29
CA ASN A 278 11.44 -7.09 -0.18
C ASN A 278 12.31 -8.31 0.21
N GLN A 279 11.76 -9.18 1.05
CA GLN A 279 12.38 -10.40 1.54
C GLN A 279 12.22 -11.61 0.59
N ALA A 280 11.64 -11.44 -0.60
CA ALA A 280 11.31 -12.49 -1.55
C ALA A 280 10.39 -13.60 -0.98
N ARG A 281 9.61 -13.29 0.08
CA ARG A 281 8.62 -14.20 0.68
C ARG A 281 7.28 -14.07 -0.03
N PHE A 282 7.26 -14.46 -1.30
CA PHE A 282 6.13 -14.15 -2.19
C PHE A 282 4.82 -14.86 -1.85
N ASP A 283 4.86 -16.05 -1.23
CA ASP A 283 3.65 -16.75 -0.79
C ASP A 283 2.98 -16.03 0.40
N GLU A 284 3.81 -15.47 1.29
CA GLU A 284 3.34 -14.64 2.40
C GLU A 284 2.82 -13.28 1.88
N ALA A 285 3.51 -12.69 0.90
CA ALA A 285 3.05 -11.49 0.20
C ALA A 285 1.67 -11.72 -0.44
N ARG A 286 1.48 -12.82 -1.19
CA ARG A 286 0.18 -13.17 -1.77
C ARG A 286 -0.90 -13.33 -0.68
N SER A 287 -0.57 -13.99 0.42
CA SER A 287 -1.49 -14.16 1.55
C SER A 287 -1.84 -12.83 2.23
N ALA A 288 -0.90 -11.90 2.33
CA ALA A 288 -1.14 -10.55 2.82
C ALA A 288 -2.05 -9.76 1.87
N LEU A 289 -1.83 -9.85 0.55
CA LEU A 289 -2.69 -9.22 -0.46
C LEU A 289 -4.14 -9.72 -0.38
N ASP A 290 -4.34 -11.03 -0.28
CA ASP A 290 -5.68 -11.61 -0.16
C ASP A 290 -6.40 -11.13 1.12
N ARG A 291 -5.67 -10.96 2.24
CA ARG A 291 -6.23 -10.43 3.49
C ARG A 291 -6.50 -8.93 3.47
N MET A 292 -5.62 -8.15 2.83
CA MET A 292 -5.82 -6.73 2.57
C MET A 292 -7.13 -6.49 1.81
N LEU A 293 -7.40 -7.31 0.78
CA LEU A 293 -8.63 -7.22 0.00
C LEU A 293 -9.88 -7.50 0.84
N ILE A 294 -9.84 -8.49 1.73
CA ILE A 294 -10.95 -8.80 2.65
C ILE A 294 -11.19 -7.65 3.63
N TRP A 295 -10.12 -7.07 4.17
CA TRP A 295 -10.23 -5.92 5.08
C TRP A 295 -10.80 -4.69 4.37
N ARG A 296 -10.32 -4.41 3.15
CA ARG A 296 -10.82 -3.29 2.32
C ARG A 296 -12.32 -3.36 2.04
N GLU A 297 -12.89 -4.56 1.88
CA GLU A 297 -14.35 -4.71 1.71
C GLU A 297 -15.16 -4.29 2.94
N GLN A 298 -14.52 -4.20 4.11
CA GLN A 298 -15.14 -3.89 5.39
C GLN A 298 -14.85 -2.48 5.88
N GLN A 299 -13.89 -1.78 5.26
CA GLN A 299 -13.50 -0.43 5.61
C GLN A 299 -14.66 0.55 5.51
N ASP A 300 -14.65 1.54 6.40
CA ASP A 300 -15.53 2.68 6.29
C ASP A 300 -15.25 3.47 5.00
N PRO A 301 -16.29 4.01 4.33
CA PRO A 301 -16.12 4.72 3.07
C PRO A 301 -15.08 5.84 3.12
N ILE A 302 -15.02 6.59 4.22
CA ILE A 302 -14.06 7.69 4.38
C ILE A 302 -12.62 7.17 4.45
N VAL A 303 -12.37 6.08 5.16
CA VAL A 303 -11.05 5.43 5.23
C VAL A 303 -10.66 4.91 3.85
N SER A 304 -11.61 4.29 3.14
CA SER A 304 -11.34 3.73 1.81
C SER A 304 -10.87 4.77 0.80
N VAL A 305 -11.34 6.03 0.87
CA VAL A 305 -10.86 7.10 -0.03
C VAL A 305 -9.52 7.73 0.41
N MET A 306 -9.07 7.47 1.63
CA MET A 306 -7.82 8.01 2.18
C MET A 306 -6.60 7.14 1.86
N ASN A 307 -6.79 5.85 1.56
CA ASN A 307 -5.70 4.90 1.30
C ASN A 307 -5.85 4.13 -0.03
N ARG A 308 -6.80 4.53 -0.87
CA ARG A 308 -7.13 3.85 -2.13
C ARG A 308 -5.95 3.75 -3.08
N ALA A 309 -5.24 4.85 -3.30
CA ALA A 309 -4.12 4.93 -4.23
C ALA A 309 -2.97 4.09 -3.69
N GLU A 310 -2.65 4.13 -2.39
CA GLU A 310 -1.64 3.24 -1.79
C GLU A 310 -1.96 1.76 -1.97
N HIS A 311 -3.22 1.35 -1.77
CA HIS A 311 -3.65 -0.01 -2.09
C HIS A 311 -3.39 -0.37 -3.55
N PHE A 312 -3.66 0.55 -4.49
CA PHE A 312 -3.37 0.32 -5.90
C PHE A 312 -1.88 0.19 -6.15
N LEU A 313 -1.03 0.98 -5.48
CA LEU A 313 0.42 0.97 -5.68
C LEU A 313 1.07 -0.29 -5.12
N VAL A 314 0.69 -0.75 -3.93
CA VAL A 314 1.23 -1.99 -3.38
C VAL A 314 0.76 -3.21 -4.19
N SER A 315 -0.50 -3.20 -4.62
CA SER A 315 -1.05 -4.23 -5.51
C SER A 315 -0.35 -4.23 -6.87
N ALA A 316 -0.10 -3.05 -7.44
CA ALA A 316 0.63 -2.90 -8.69
C ALA A 316 2.08 -3.38 -8.58
N SER A 317 2.73 -3.17 -7.43
CA SER A 317 4.08 -3.67 -7.16
C SER A 317 4.12 -5.19 -7.14
N PHE A 318 3.16 -5.83 -6.47
CA PHE A 318 3.03 -7.28 -6.48
C PHE A 318 2.72 -7.82 -7.88
N LEU A 319 1.77 -7.22 -8.60
CA LEU A 319 1.42 -7.65 -9.96
C LEU A 319 2.58 -7.47 -10.95
N LEU A 320 3.40 -6.42 -10.79
CA LEU A 320 4.61 -6.21 -11.58
C LEU A 320 5.59 -7.37 -11.39
N LEU A 321 5.87 -7.76 -10.13
CA LEU A 321 6.73 -8.89 -9.80
C LEU A 321 6.14 -10.21 -10.32
N ALA A 322 4.83 -10.42 -10.15
CA ALA A 322 4.12 -11.61 -10.57
C ALA A 322 4.02 -11.79 -12.10
N GLY A 323 4.40 -10.78 -12.90
CA GLY A 323 4.36 -10.84 -14.37
C GLY A 323 3.07 -10.31 -15.00
N TYR A 324 2.21 -9.65 -14.22
CA TYR A 324 0.96 -9.01 -14.67
C TYR A 324 1.16 -7.50 -14.90
N ALA A 325 2.15 -7.14 -15.73
CA ALA A 325 2.55 -5.75 -15.93
C ALA A 325 1.41 -4.88 -16.51
N GLU A 326 0.61 -5.39 -17.45
CA GLU A 326 -0.58 -4.68 -17.96
C GLU A 326 -1.54 -4.22 -16.84
N ASP A 327 -1.79 -5.06 -15.84
CA ASP A 327 -2.68 -4.69 -14.72
C ASP A 327 -1.99 -3.76 -13.73
N SER A 328 -0.67 -3.90 -13.56
CA SER A 328 0.15 -2.92 -12.84
C SER A 328 0.07 -1.54 -13.49
N VAL A 329 0.09 -1.44 -14.83
CA VAL A 329 -0.13 -0.19 -15.57
C VAL A 329 -1.52 0.40 -15.28
N LYS A 330 -2.57 -0.43 -15.29
CA LYS A 330 -3.95 0.03 -14.98
C LYS A 330 -4.06 0.58 -13.57
N LEU A 331 -3.55 -0.14 -12.57
CA LEU A 331 -3.61 0.27 -11.17
C LEU A 331 -2.83 1.56 -10.91
N THR A 332 -1.60 1.65 -11.41
CA THR A 332 -0.76 2.86 -11.25
C THR A 332 -1.35 4.07 -11.98
N THR A 333 -1.93 3.88 -13.16
CA THR A 333 -2.65 4.95 -13.87
C THR A 333 -3.88 5.40 -13.10
N THR A 334 -4.59 4.45 -12.48
CA THR A 334 -5.76 4.74 -11.64
C THR A 334 -5.33 5.53 -10.40
N ALA A 335 -4.26 5.13 -9.71
CA ALA A 335 -3.69 5.85 -8.58
C ALA A 335 -3.36 7.31 -8.94
N LEU A 336 -2.71 7.55 -10.09
CA LEU A 336 -2.37 8.90 -10.59
C LEU A 336 -3.59 9.77 -10.96
N SER A 337 -4.74 9.17 -11.25
CA SER A 337 -5.97 9.87 -11.62
C SER A 337 -6.94 10.01 -10.45
N GLN A 338 -6.75 9.23 -9.39
CA GLN A 338 -7.59 9.19 -8.20
C GLN A 338 -6.71 9.24 -6.94
N PRO A 339 -5.93 10.33 -6.74
CA PRO A 339 -5.02 10.43 -5.61
C PRO A 339 -5.78 10.38 -4.29
N ASP A 340 -5.08 9.92 -3.26
CA ASP A 340 -5.59 9.82 -1.91
C ASP A 340 -5.82 11.19 -1.26
N ARG A 341 -6.67 11.19 -0.22
CA ARG A 341 -6.87 12.36 0.65
C ARG A 341 -6.02 12.18 1.90
N ASN A 342 -4.83 12.77 1.91
CA ASN A 342 -3.77 12.46 2.88
C ASN A 342 -3.82 13.29 4.18
N GLY A 343 -4.96 13.87 4.54
CA GLY A 343 -5.06 14.72 5.73
C GLY A 343 -4.75 13.99 7.06
N SER A 344 -4.93 12.67 7.10
CA SER A 344 -4.53 11.81 8.26
C SER A 344 -3.24 11.03 8.04
N TYR A 345 -2.50 11.30 6.97
CA TYR A 345 -1.20 10.68 6.69
C TYR A 345 -0.11 11.73 6.78
N SER A 346 1.04 11.40 7.33
CA SER A 346 2.19 12.33 7.34
C SER A 346 2.68 12.67 5.93
N ALA A 347 2.64 11.67 5.03
CA ALA A 347 3.20 11.74 3.68
C ALA A 347 2.65 12.91 2.86
N ASP A 348 3.53 13.51 2.06
CA ASP A 348 3.19 14.63 1.16
C ASP A 348 2.52 14.12 -0.12
N ASP A 349 1.51 14.86 -0.61
CA ASP A 349 0.76 14.50 -1.82
C ASP A 349 1.68 14.37 -3.04
N ALA A 350 2.68 15.26 -3.17
CA ALA A 350 3.62 15.25 -4.30
C ALA A 350 4.48 13.99 -4.30
N GLN A 351 4.81 13.43 -3.14
CA GLN A 351 5.57 12.19 -3.04
C GLN A 351 4.74 10.96 -3.41
N LYS A 352 3.44 10.92 -3.08
CA LYS A 352 2.54 9.82 -3.52
C LYS A 352 2.43 9.82 -5.03
N ASP A 353 2.28 11.00 -5.61
CA ASP A 353 2.30 11.19 -7.05
C ASP A 353 3.65 10.81 -7.68
N ALA A 354 4.77 11.11 -7.02
CA ALA A 354 6.11 10.77 -7.50
C ALA A 354 6.30 9.25 -7.55
N TYR A 355 5.93 8.54 -6.47
CA TYR A 355 5.99 7.08 -6.42
C TYR A 355 5.03 6.43 -7.41
N ALA A 356 3.78 6.92 -7.50
CA ALA A 356 2.82 6.42 -8.47
C ALA A 356 3.31 6.58 -9.92
N ALA A 357 3.96 7.70 -10.25
CA ALA A 357 4.55 7.94 -11.55
C ALA A 357 5.79 7.07 -11.80
N LEU A 358 6.63 6.84 -10.77
CA LEU A 358 7.78 5.95 -10.84
C LEU A 358 7.34 4.50 -11.13
N LEU A 359 6.39 3.98 -10.36
CA LEU A 359 5.89 2.62 -10.55
C LEU A 359 5.14 2.48 -11.89
N ASN A 360 4.40 3.52 -12.32
CA ASN A 360 3.78 3.54 -13.65
C ASN A 360 4.82 3.47 -14.78
N MET A 361 5.95 4.17 -14.66
CA MET A 361 7.06 4.05 -15.61
C MET A 361 7.57 2.60 -15.66
N MET A 362 7.87 2.01 -14.49
CA MET A 362 8.39 0.65 -14.41
C MET A 362 7.40 -0.38 -15.00
N ALA A 363 6.11 -0.24 -14.70
CA ALA A 363 5.07 -1.11 -15.22
C ALA A 363 4.94 -1.01 -16.75
N ASN A 364 4.97 0.20 -17.31
CA ASN A 364 4.94 0.40 -18.76
C ASN A 364 6.19 -0.17 -19.45
N ARG A 365 7.38 -0.04 -18.84
CA ARG A 365 8.62 -0.65 -19.35
C ARG A 365 8.56 -2.17 -19.32
N ALA A 366 8.08 -2.75 -18.23
CA ALA A 366 7.93 -4.20 -18.12
C ALA A 366 6.91 -4.74 -19.14
N GLU A 367 5.76 -4.08 -19.31
CA GLU A 367 4.76 -4.45 -20.31
C GLU A 367 5.31 -4.27 -21.73
N TYR A 368 6.11 -3.23 -21.98
CA TYR A 368 6.83 -3.06 -23.24
C TYR A 368 7.74 -4.27 -23.54
N GLN A 369 8.52 -4.74 -22.56
CA GLN A 369 9.37 -5.92 -22.73
C GLN A 369 8.53 -7.20 -23.00
N ILE A 370 7.39 -7.37 -22.34
CA ILE A 370 6.44 -8.48 -22.61
C ILE A 370 5.92 -8.41 -24.05
N GLN A 371 5.60 -7.22 -24.57
CA GLN A 371 5.17 -7.08 -25.96
C GLN A 371 6.28 -7.43 -26.96
N LEU A 372 7.54 -7.13 -26.65
CA LEU A 372 8.68 -7.56 -27.47
C LEU A 372 8.89 -9.08 -27.43
N GLU A 373 8.79 -9.69 -26.25
CA GLU A 373 8.83 -11.14 -26.06
C GLU A 373 7.74 -11.84 -26.87
N ASN A 374 6.50 -11.34 -26.82
CA ASN A 374 5.37 -11.86 -27.59
C ASN A 374 5.62 -11.72 -29.10
N ALA A 375 6.04 -10.54 -29.55
CA ALA A 375 6.31 -10.25 -30.96
C ALA A 375 7.44 -11.12 -31.55
N ALA A 376 8.38 -11.61 -30.73
CA ALA A 376 9.45 -12.49 -31.17
C ALA A 376 8.93 -13.83 -31.73
N SER A 377 7.82 -14.33 -31.18
CA SER A 377 7.17 -15.57 -31.63
C SER A 377 6.17 -15.37 -32.78
N MET A 378 5.71 -14.14 -33.01
CA MET A 378 4.65 -13.83 -33.98
C MET A 378 5.14 -13.74 -35.43
N ASP A 379 4.21 -13.94 -36.36
CA ASP A 379 4.41 -13.63 -37.78
C ASP A 379 4.48 -12.12 -38.01
N LEU A 380 5.12 -11.71 -39.11
CA LEU A 380 5.36 -10.29 -39.42
C LEU A 380 4.07 -9.44 -39.41
N VAL A 381 3.00 -9.94 -40.02
CA VAL A 381 1.71 -9.22 -40.10
C VAL A 381 1.07 -9.10 -38.72
N ASP A 382 1.08 -10.18 -37.94
CA ASP A 382 0.48 -10.19 -36.59
C ASP A 382 1.29 -9.34 -35.60
N SER A 383 2.61 -9.25 -35.80
CA SER A 383 3.51 -8.48 -34.95
C SER A 383 3.31 -6.96 -35.03
N VAL A 384 2.71 -6.43 -36.11
CA VAL A 384 2.49 -4.98 -36.29
C VAL A 384 1.66 -4.39 -35.17
N LYS A 385 0.60 -5.09 -34.73
CA LYS A 385 -0.25 -4.62 -33.63
C LYS A 385 0.52 -4.54 -32.32
N SER A 386 1.30 -5.57 -32.01
CA SER A 386 2.17 -5.59 -30.82
C SER A 386 3.26 -4.52 -30.88
N GLN A 387 3.81 -4.22 -32.05
CA GLN A 387 4.79 -3.14 -32.21
C GLN A 387 4.17 -1.76 -31.97
N ILE A 388 2.95 -1.50 -32.46
CA ILE A 388 2.24 -0.24 -32.20
C ILE A 388 1.94 -0.10 -30.69
N ALA A 389 1.45 -1.16 -30.06
CA ALA A 389 1.21 -1.19 -28.61
C ALA A 389 2.51 -0.92 -27.82
N ALA A 390 3.62 -1.55 -28.21
CA ALA A 390 4.93 -1.36 -27.63
C ALA A 390 5.41 0.11 -27.75
N ILE A 391 5.18 0.77 -28.89
CA ILE A 391 5.53 2.19 -29.04
C ILE A 391 4.72 3.07 -28.08
N SER A 392 3.42 2.79 -27.90
CA SER A 392 2.58 3.52 -26.94
C SER A 392 3.12 3.36 -25.52
N LEU A 393 3.40 2.13 -25.09
CA LEU A 393 3.94 1.83 -23.77
C LEU A 393 5.26 2.55 -23.51
N ARG A 394 6.14 2.61 -24.50
CA ARG A 394 7.42 3.33 -24.39
C ARG A 394 7.20 4.84 -24.22
N PHE A 395 6.23 5.41 -24.93
CA PHE A 395 5.88 6.83 -24.79
C PHE A 395 5.23 7.11 -23.42
N ASP A 396 4.38 6.21 -22.95
CA ASP A 396 3.71 6.30 -21.65
C ASP A 396 4.73 6.20 -20.51
N ALA A 397 5.66 5.25 -20.59
CA ALA A 397 6.80 5.16 -19.68
C ALA A 397 7.63 6.45 -19.67
N TRP A 398 7.91 7.04 -20.84
CA TRP A 398 8.65 8.31 -20.91
C TRP A 398 7.90 9.45 -20.24
N ARG A 399 6.59 9.57 -20.44
CA ARG A 399 5.75 10.60 -19.79
C ARG A 399 5.74 10.42 -18.27
N ALA A 400 5.54 9.19 -17.81
CA ALA A 400 5.57 8.84 -16.39
C ALA A 400 6.93 9.15 -15.76
N ALA A 401 8.03 8.81 -16.44
CA ALA A 401 9.39 9.14 -16.01
C ALA A 401 9.62 10.64 -15.87
N ARG A 402 9.09 11.46 -16.79
CA ARG A 402 9.22 12.93 -16.71
C ARG A 402 8.43 13.50 -15.53
N ARG A 403 7.23 12.98 -15.26
CA ARG A 403 6.42 13.37 -14.09
C ARG A 403 7.13 12.98 -12.78
N ALA A 404 7.57 11.73 -12.67
CA ALA A 404 8.31 11.25 -11.49
C ALA A 404 9.58 12.09 -11.28
N GLY A 405 10.40 12.27 -12.32
CA GLY A 405 11.63 13.07 -12.23
C GLY A 405 11.38 14.52 -11.84
N SER A 406 10.29 15.16 -12.29
CA SER A 406 9.97 16.53 -11.88
C SER A 406 9.56 16.64 -10.41
N LEU A 407 8.87 15.63 -9.88
CA LEU A 407 8.40 15.61 -8.48
C LEU A 407 9.54 15.23 -7.53
N PHE A 408 10.43 14.33 -7.96
CA PHE A 408 11.64 14.05 -7.19
C PHE A 408 12.68 15.15 -7.29
N ALA A 409 12.67 16.07 -8.27
CA ALA A 409 13.76 17.04 -8.43
C ALA A 409 13.98 18.01 -7.26
N GLU A 410 13.05 18.09 -6.30
CA GLU A 410 13.24 18.86 -5.07
C GLU A 410 14.35 18.27 -4.20
N PHE A 411 15.34 19.09 -3.85
CA PHE A 411 16.56 18.63 -3.18
C PHE A 411 16.27 17.97 -1.82
N ASP A 412 15.44 18.61 -0.99
CA ASP A 412 15.08 18.09 0.33
C ASP A 412 14.36 16.74 0.22
N VAL A 413 13.56 16.55 -0.84
CA VAL A 413 12.87 15.28 -1.11
C VAL A 413 13.88 14.18 -1.44
N ILE A 414 14.81 14.40 -2.38
CA ILE A 414 15.81 13.38 -2.73
C ILE A 414 16.70 13.05 -1.54
N GLN A 415 17.14 14.07 -0.80
CA GLN A 415 18.00 13.86 0.35
C GLN A 415 17.30 13.01 1.42
N SER A 416 16.00 13.25 1.67
CA SER A 416 15.18 12.39 2.54
C SER A 416 15.16 10.95 2.02
N ARG A 417 14.82 10.76 0.73
CA ARG A 417 14.65 9.43 0.10
C ARG A 417 15.90 8.56 0.10
N LEU A 418 17.09 9.15 0.05
CA LEU A 418 18.34 8.39 0.08
C LEU A 418 18.60 7.70 1.43
N ARG A 419 17.92 8.10 2.51
CA ARG A 419 17.99 7.38 3.78
C ARG A 419 17.22 6.06 3.63
N PRO A 420 17.82 4.91 3.97
CA PRO A 420 17.12 3.63 3.95
C PRO A 420 15.85 3.69 4.80
N TYR A 421 14.73 3.24 4.26
CA TYR A 421 13.42 3.30 4.88
C TYR A 421 13.09 4.71 5.39
N ALA A 422 13.35 5.72 4.56
CA ALA A 422 13.11 7.13 4.87
C ALA A 422 11.74 7.32 5.54
N PRO A 423 11.70 7.87 6.76
CA PRO A 423 10.51 7.85 7.61
C PRO A 423 9.39 8.79 7.11
N LEU A 424 8.13 8.35 7.25
CA LEU A 424 6.87 9.06 6.99
C LEU A 424 6.67 9.74 5.61
N ASP A 425 7.56 9.46 4.67
CA ASP A 425 7.33 9.62 3.26
C ASP A 425 6.63 8.37 2.72
N VAL A 426 6.09 8.47 1.51
CA VAL A 426 5.50 7.31 0.82
C VAL A 426 6.48 6.16 0.79
N HIS A 427 6.07 4.99 1.28
CA HIS A 427 6.96 3.83 1.32
C HIS A 427 7.27 3.34 -0.10
N ILE A 428 8.43 3.72 -0.62
CA ILE A 428 9.00 3.15 -1.83
C ILE A 428 9.94 2.02 -1.40
N PRO A 429 9.71 0.79 -1.87
CA PRO A 429 10.61 -0.32 -1.62
C PRO A 429 12.07 -0.04 -2.01
N GLU A 430 13.01 -0.51 -1.19
CA GLU A 430 14.45 -0.30 -1.38
C GLU A 430 14.99 -0.87 -2.71
N TRP A 431 14.30 -1.84 -3.32
CA TRP A 431 14.66 -2.36 -4.64
C TRP A 431 14.14 -1.50 -5.81
N ILE A 432 13.15 -0.62 -5.57
CA ILE A 432 12.64 0.38 -6.51
C ILE A 432 13.48 1.65 -6.43
N GLU A 433 13.80 2.10 -5.22
CA GLU A 433 14.53 3.34 -4.94
C GLU A 433 15.70 3.66 -5.90
N PRO A 434 16.60 2.71 -6.24
CA PRO A 434 17.68 2.95 -7.20
C PRO A 434 17.23 3.44 -8.59
N GLU A 435 16.00 3.14 -9.03
CA GLU A 435 15.44 3.64 -10.31
C GLU A 435 15.45 5.16 -10.42
N ILE A 436 15.37 5.86 -9.28
CA ILE A 436 15.39 7.32 -9.22
C ILE A 436 16.68 7.89 -9.82
N ALA A 437 17.81 7.16 -9.71
CA ALA A 437 19.08 7.56 -10.32
C ALA A 437 18.97 7.71 -11.85
N GLY A 438 18.17 6.86 -12.50
CA GLY A 438 17.91 6.92 -13.94
C GLY A 438 16.97 8.06 -14.35
N LEU A 439 16.14 8.55 -13.41
CA LEU A 439 15.21 9.67 -13.64
C LEU A 439 15.92 11.02 -13.58
N ILE A 440 16.73 11.22 -12.53
CA ILE A 440 17.39 12.50 -12.22
C ILE A 440 18.72 12.61 -12.98
N GLY A 441 19.39 11.48 -13.17
CA GLY A 441 20.68 11.37 -13.85
C GLY A 441 21.81 10.98 -12.90
N PRO A 442 22.77 10.15 -13.35
CA PRO A 442 23.77 9.55 -12.46
C PRO A 442 24.73 10.57 -11.85
N GLY A 443 25.05 11.67 -12.55
CA GLY A 443 25.95 12.70 -12.04
C GLY A 443 25.35 13.55 -10.91
N VAL A 444 24.07 13.91 -11.03
CA VAL A 444 23.34 14.64 -9.98
C VAL A 444 23.15 13.71 -8.78
N THR A 445 22.71 12.48 -9.03
CA THR A 445 22.49 11.47 -7.99
C THR A 445 23.78 11.18 -7.22
N ALA A 446 24.92 11.03 -7.89
CA ALA A 446 26.20 10.84 -7.21
C ALA A 446 26.57 11.99 -6.27
N ASN A 447 26.31 13.24 -6.68
CA ASN A 447 26.60 14.39 -5.84
C ASN A 447 25.71 14.42 -4.58
N ILE A 448 24.40 14.16 -4.74
CA ILE A 448 23.46 14.13 -3.61
C ILE A 448 23.76 12.94 -2.70
N LEU A 449 24.12 11.78 -3.26
CA LEU A 449 24.51 10.59 -2.51
C LEU A 449 25.72 10.84 -1.59
N GLU A 450 26.75 11.52 -2.09
CA GLU A 450 27.91 11.92 -1.28
C GLU A 450 27.51 12.86 -0.14
N GLN A 451 26.64 13.83 -0.42
CA GLN A 451 26.13 14.75 0.62
C GLN A 451 25.31 13.99 1.68
N ALA A 452 24.39 13.13 1.27
CA ALA A 452 23.58 12.31 2.17
C ALA A 452 24.46 11.40 3.04
N ASN A 453 25.51 10.79 2.45
CA ASN A 453 26.47 9.99 3.17
C ASN A 453 27.25 10.81 4.22
N ASN A 454 27.74 11.99 3.85
CA ASN A 454 28.42 12.90 4.79
C ASN A 454 27.49 13.38 5.93
N ASN A 455 26.20 13.53 5.64
CA ASN A 455 25.17 13.88 6.61
C ASN A 455 24.70 12.68 7.47
N GLY A 456 25.22 11.47 7.19
CA GLY A 456 25.00 10.29 8.01
C GLY A 456 23.85 9.39 7.59
N ALA A 457 23.25 9.58 6.41
CA ALA A 457 22.10 8.80 5.94
C ALA A 457 22.33 7.28 5.94
N PHE A 458 23.59 6.85 5.81
CA PHE A 458 23.99 5.44 5.74
C PHE A 458 24.79 4.96 6.96
N GLN A 459 24.78 5.70 8.07
CA GLN A 459 25.55 5.34 9.27
C GLN A 459 25.16 3.98 9.86
N LEU A 460 23.88 3.62 9.81
CA LEU A 460 23.39 2.34 10.31
C LEU A 460 23.83 1.16 9.45
N ASN A 461 23.89 1.33 8.12
CA ASN A 461 24.41 0.32 7.22
C ASN A 461 24.92 0.93 5.89
N PRO A 462 26.24 0.94 5.64
CA PRO A 462 26.79 1.47 4.39
C PRO A 462 26.52 0.60 3.16
N GLY A 463 25.92 -0.59 3.33
CA GLY A 463 25.48 -1.44 2.21
C GLY A 463 24.50 -0.74 1.26
N TYR A 464 23.61 0.10 1.79
CA TYR A 464 22.67 0.90 0.99
C TYR A 464 23.37 2.01 0.19
N TYR A 465 24.42 2.64 0.74
CA TYR A 465 25.24 3.58 -0.04
C TYR A 465 25.87 2.89 -1.25
N PHE A 466 26.42 1.68 -1.05
CA PHE A 466 27.02 0.90 -2.13
C PHE A 466 25.99 0.38 -3.15
N SER A 467 24.72 0.18 -2.76
CA SER A 467 23.67 -0.21 -3.72
C SER A 467 23.40 0.92 -4.73
N TYR A 468 23.28 2.17 -4.26
CA TYR A 468 23.15 3.33 -5.14
C TYR A 468 24.40 3.53 -6.01
N LEU A 469 25.60 3.37 -5.46
CA LEU A 469 26.84 3.45 -6.26
C LEU A 469 26.87 2.40 -7.38
N THR A 470 26.37 1.19 -7.12
CA THR A 470 26.28 0.13 -8.13
C THR A 470 25.37 0.56 -9.28
N GLU A 471 24.20 1.12 -8.96
CA GLU A 471 23.24 1.59 -9.97
C GLU A 471 23.79 2.80 -10.76
N ILE A 472 24.41 3.76 -10.09
CA ILE A 472 25.06 4.92 -10.74
C ILE A 472 26.17 4.44 -11.69
N ALA A 473 26.96 3.44 -11.28
CA ALA A 473 28.00 2.85 -12.12
C ALA A 473 27.41 2.11 -13.32
N ALA A 474 26.29 1.40 -13.13
CA ALA A 474 25.55 0.73 -14.20
C ALA A 474 25.04 1.72 -15.25
N LEU A 475 24.42 2.83 -14.82
CA LEU A 475 23.97 3.90 -15.72
C LEU A 475 25.11 4.56 -16.52
N ASN A 476 26.34 4.52 -15.98
CA ASN A 476 27.54 5.03 -16.64
C ASN A 476 28.31 3.97 -17.45
N ASN A 477 27.87 2.70 -17.44
CA ASN A 477 28.59 1.55 -18.01
C ASN A 477 30.02 1.37 -17.44
N ASP A 478 30.24 1.69 -16.16
CA ASP A 478 31.55 1.53 -15.50
C ASP A 478 31.64 0.15 -14.83
N HIS A 479 31.95 -0.89 -15.63
CA HIS A 479 31.93 -2.28 -15.18
C HIS A 479 32.81 -2.57 -13.95
N ALA A 480 33.97 -1.91 -13.86
CA ALA A 480 34.86 -2.08 -12.72
C ALA A 480 34.21 -1.61 -11.41
N LYS A 481 33.58 -0.42 -11.45
CA LYS A 481 32.86 0.11 -10.28
C LYS A 481 31.58 -0.65 -9.96
N ILE A 482 30.85 -1.15 -10.97
CA ILE A 482 29.68 -2.01 -10.71
C ILE A 482 30.09 -3.23 -9.88
N ILE A 483 31.18 -3.90 -10.26
CA ILE A 483 31.67 -5.09 -9.56
C ILE A 483 32.17 -4.74 -8.16
N GLU A 484 32.92 -3.64 -8.01
CA GLU A 484 33.46 -3.21 -6.71
C GLU A 484 32.35 -2.78 -5.73
N ALA A 485 31.49 -1.85 -6.15
CA ALA A 485 30.39 -1.36 -5.34
C ALA A 485 29.39 -2.49 -5.04
N GLY A 486 29.05 -3.30 -6.04
CA GLY A 486 28.10 -4.40 -5.88
C GLY A 486 28.57 -5.43 -4.86
N ARG A 487 29.85 -5.81 -4.88
CA ARG A 487 30.43 -6.70 -3.84
C ARG A 487 30.35 -6.08 -2.45
N ASN A 488 30.65 -4.78 -2.34
CA ASN A 488 30.60 -4.09 -1.07
C ASN A 488 29.16 -4.00 -0.52
N ALA A 489 28.18 -3.79 -1.40
CA ALA A 489 26.76 -3.80 -1.07
C ALA A 489 26.30 -5.19 -0.61
N LEU A 490 26.52 -6.24 -1.42
CA LEU A 490 26.10 -7.60 -1.11
C LEU A 490 26.70 -8.15 0.20
N ALA A 491 27.92 -7.74 0.54
CA ALA A 491 28.59 -8.14 1.78
C ALA A 491 28.04 -7.46 3.05
N ARG A 492 27.29 -6.35 2.91
CA ARG A 492 26.85 -5.51 4.03
C ARG A 492 25.34 -5.39 4.17
N LEU A 493 24.61 -5.48 3.06
CA LEU A 493 23.16 -5.43 3.07
C LEU A 493 22.59 -6.58 3.92
N PRO A 494 21.54 -6.31 4.72
CA PRO A 494 20.84 -7.34 5.49
C PRO A 494 20.37 -8.49 4.58
N GLN A 495 20.18 -9.67 5.17
CA GLN A 495 19.65 -10.82 4.42
C GLN A 495 18.22 -10.58 3.93
N GLN A 496 17.46 -9.80 4.69
CA GLN A 496 16.08 -9.40 4.42
C GLN A 496 15.95 -8.55 3.13
N GLU A 497 17.02 -7.94 2.63
CA GLU A 497 17.02 -7.15 1.39
C GLU A 497 17.14 -8.04 0.13
N ALA A 498 16.34 -9.10 0.05
CA ALA A 498 16.48 -10.12 -0.99
C ALA A 498 16.32 -9.55 -2.41
N LEU A 499 15.30 -8.71 -2.65
CA LEU A 499 15.07 -8.12 -3.97
C LEU A 499 16.12 -7.07 -4.35
N LEU A 500 16.59 -6.25 -3.41
CA LEU A 500 17.66 -5.29 -3.67
C LEU A 500 18.97 -6.03 -3.98
N LYS A 501 19.29 -7.09 -3.24
CA LYS A 501 20.44 -7.96 -3.52
C LYS A 501 20.31 -8.66 -4.87
N ALA A 502 19.11 -9.08 -5.27
CA ALA A 502 18.86 -9.64 -6.61
C ALA A 502 19.14 -8.61 -7.72
N ARG A 503 18.66 -7.36 -7.56
CA ARG A 503 18.95 -6.26 -8.48
C ARG A 503 20.45 -6.02 -8.63
N ILE A 504 21.18 -5.88 -7.51
CA ILE A 504 22.63 -5.68 -7.51
C ILE A 504 23.34 -6.85 -8.21
N SER A 505 22.91 -8.08 -7.95
CA SER A 505 23.50 -9.27 -8.56
C SER A 505 23.26 -9.32 -10.07
N ALA A 506 22.09 -8.90 -10.56
CA ALA A 506 21.83 -8.80 -12.00
C ALA A 506 22.73 -7.74 -12.68
N GLN A 507 22.89 -6.56 -12.07
CA GLN A 507 23.81 -5.53 -12.58
C GLN A 507 25.27 -6.03 -12.58
N MET A 508 25.68 -6.71 -11.51
CA MET A 508 27.01 -7.34 -11.44
C MET A 508 27.19 -8.43 -12.48
N ALA A 509 26.17 -9.24 -12.76
CA ALA A 509 26.23 -10.31 -13.75
C ALA A 509 26.56 -9.75 -15.14
N ASP A 510 25.85 -8.70 -15.58
CA ASP A 510 26.12 -8.01 -16.84
C ASP A 510 27.54 -7.43 -16.89
N ALA A 511 27.99 -6.81 -15.81
CA ALA A 511 29.34 -6.24 -15.72
C ALA A 511 30.45 -7.30 -15.73
N LEU A 512 30.27 -8.40 -14.99
CA LEU A 512 31.21 -9.53 -14.95
C LEU A 512 31.29 -10.22 -16.31
N TRP A 513 30.15 -10.36 -16.99
CA TRP A 513 30.07 -10.91 -18.33
C TRP A 513 30.85 -10.05 -19.33
N ALA A 514 30.68 -8.73 -19.27
CA ALA A 514 31.38 -7.78 -20.14
C ALA A 514 32.91 -7.79 -19.97
N VAL A 515 33.42 -8.20 -18.81
CA VAL A 515 34.87 -8.37 -18.53
C VAL A 515 35.32 -9.83 -18.61
N GLU A 516 34.56 -10.69 -19.28
CA GLU A 516 34.86 -12.10 -19.57
C GLU A 516 35.03 -13.00 -18.33
N ARG A 517 34.47 -12.59 -17.18
CA ARG A 517 34.44 -13.39 -15.94
C ARG A 517 33.18 -14.24 -15.89
N TYR A 518 33.08 -15.15 -16.87
CA TYR A 518 31.85 -15.87 -17.17
C TYR A 518 31.28 -16.67 -15.99
N GLU A 519 32.10 -17.43 -15.26
CA GLU A 519 31.62 -18.25 -14.14
C GLU A 519 30.95 -17.41 -13.05
N GLU A 520 31.62 -16.35 -12.58
CA GLU A 520 31.07 -15.43 -11.58
C GLU A 520 29.83 -14.67 -12.10
N ALA A 521 29.78 -14.37 -13.40
CA ALA A 521 28.61 -13.74 -14.02
C ALA A 521 27.39 -14.67 -13.97
N LEU A 522 27.56 -15.96 -14.31
CA LEU A 522 26.48 -16.94 -14.27
C LEU A 522 25.97 -17.19 -12.85
N ASP A 523 26.87 -17.27 -11.87
CA ASP A 523 26.50 -17.38 -10.45
C ASP A 523 25.64 -16.19 -10.02
N SER A 524 26.00 -14.99 -10.49
CA SER A 524 25.27 -13.75 -10.19
C SER A 524 23.89 -13.71 -10.88
N TYR A 525 23.78 -14.15 -12.13
CA TYR A 525 22.48 -14.31 -12.81
C TYR A 525 21.59 -15.34 -12.11
N GLU A 526 22.16 -16.48 -11.73
CA GLU A 526 21.42 -17.55 -11.07
C GLU A 526 20.89 -17.10 -9.70
N TYR A 527 21.70 -16.40 -8.91
CA TYR A 527 21.24 -15.80 -7.66
C TYR A 527 20.11 -14.80 -7.91
N ALA A 528 20.28 -13.88 -8.87
CA ALA A 528 19.29 -12.86 -9.17
C ALA A 528 17.95 -13.48 -9.58
N LEU A 529 17.95 -14.46 -10.51
CA LEU A 529 16.75 -15.12 -11.00
C LEU A 529 16.02 -15.95 -9.94
N ARG A 530 16.75 -16.54 -8.99
CA ARG A 530 16.15 -17.32 -7.89
C ARG A 530 15.43 -16.42 -6.88
N GLN A 531 15.95 -15.23 -6.61
CA GLN A 531 15.38 -14.29 -5.65
C GLN A 531 14.30 -13.40 -6.28
N ASP A 532 14.51 -12.96 -7.52
CA ASP A 532 13.59 -12.14 -8.29
C ASP A 532 13.59 -12.56 -9.77
N PRO A 533 12.72 -13.51 -10.17
CA PRO A 533 12.62 -13.94 -11.57
C PRO A 533 12.30 -12.77 -12.52
N SER A 534 11.62 -11.73 -12.05
CA SER A 534 11.19 -10.60 -12.88
C SER A 534 12.33 -9.61 -13.19
N ILE A 535 13.45 -9.68 -12.47
CA ILE A 535 14.47 -8.62 -12.47
C ILE A 535 15.03 -8.32 -13.86
N ILE A 536 15.25 -9.36 -14.66
CA ILE A 536 15.81 -9.24 -16.02
C ILE A 536 14.88 -8.43 -16.91
N ARG A 537 13.56 -8.59 -16.75
CA ARG A 537 12.54 -7.78 -17.44
C ARG A 537 12.58 -6.32 -17.02
N ARG A 538 12.71 -6.06 -15.73
CA ARG A 538 12.69 -4.69 -15.19
C ARG A 538 13.96 -3.90 -15.51
N LEU A 539 15.11 -4.57 -15.52
CA LEU A 539 16.39 -3.98 -15.95
C LEU A 539 16.55 -3.94 -17.47
N GLU A 540 15.58 -4.46 -18.23
CA GLU A 540 15.61 -4.53 -19.69
C GLU A 540 16.84 -5.26 -20.26
N THR A 541 17.47 -6.15 -19.48
CA THR A 541 18.70 -6.87 -19.86
C THR A 541 18.43 -8.25 -20.47
N SER A 542 19.49 -8.90 -20.96
CA SER A 542 19.44 -10.21 -21.64
C SER A 542 20.42 -11.20 -21.03
N ILE A 543 20.00 -12.46 -20.90
CA ILE A 543 20.80 -13.53 -20.31
C ILE A 543 21.61 -14.25 -21.41
N PRO A 544 22.90 -14.49 -21.21
CA PRO A 544 23.69 -15.34 -22.10
C PRO A 544 23.28 -16.81 -21.96
N VAL A 545 23.00 -17.48 -23.08
CA VAL A 545 22.60 -18.89 -23.08
C VAL A 545 23.32 -19.73 -24.13
N SER A 546 23.58 -20.99 -23.83
CA SER A 546 23.87 -22.03 -24.80
C SER A 546 22.61 -22.88 -24.98
N ILE A 547 22.14 -23.04 -26.22
CA ILE A 547 20.89 -23.76 -26.49
C ILE A 547 21.17 -25.21 -26.88
N GLU A 548 20.54 -26.14 -26.18
CA GLU A 548 20.54 -27.57 -26.51
C GLU A 548 19.18 -27.97 -27.09
N GLN A 549 19.19 -28.56 -28.28
CA GLN A 549 17.99 -28.92 -29.03
C GLN A 549 17.98 -30.42 -29.35
N ASP A 550 16.80 -31.02 -29.45
CA ASP A 550 16.63 -32.44 -29.82
C ASP A 550 16.55 -32.71 -31.34
N GLY A 551 16.65 -31.65 -32.16
CA GLY A 551 16.64 -31.73 -33.62
C GLY A 551 15.24 -31.78 -34.24
N SER A 552 14.17 -31.68 -33.44
CA SER A 552 12.80 -31.59 -33.95
C SER A 552 12.52 -30.22 -34.59
N GLU A 553 11.54 -30.17 -35.50
CA GLU A 553 11.06 -28.90 -36.08
C GLU A 553 10.61 -27.93 -34.96
N PHE A 554 9.95 -28.49 -33.95
CA PHE A 554 9.50 -27.79 -32.76
C PHE A 554 10.68 -27.14 -32.00
N SER A 555 11.75 -27.89 -31.69
CA SER A 555 12.88 -27.37 -30.93
C SER A 555 13.62 -26.27 -31.69
N SER A 556 13.75 -26.41 -33.01
CA SER A 556 14.38 -25.39 -33.86
C SER A 556 13.53 -24.13 -34.04
N LEU A 557 12.19 -24.24 -34.06
CA LEU A 557 11.29 -23.07 -34.05
C LEU A 557 11.38 -22.32 -32.72
N THR A 558 11.21 -23.05 -31.61
CA THR A 558 11.26 -22.52 -30.25
C THR A 558 12.58 -21.80 -29.97
N SER A 559 13.71 -22.42 -30.31
CA SER A 559 15.04 -21.81 -30.12
C SER A 559 15.20 -20.50 -30.90
N ARG A 560 14.67 -20.42 -32.12
CA ARG A 560 14.67 -19.17 -32.90
C ARG A 560 13.82 -18.09 -32.26
N TYR A 561 12.65 -18.44 -31.70
CA TYR A 561 11.81 -17.47 -31.00
C TYR A 561 12.47 -16.95 -29.73
N LEU A 562 13.11 -17.82 -28.96
CA LEU A 562 13.86 -17.46 -27.75
C LEU A 562 15.03 -16.53 -28.07
N LEU A 563 15.84 -16.81 -29.10
CA LEU A 563 16.96 -15.94 -29.54
C LEU A 563 16.51 -14.63 -30.19
N ARG A 564 15.31 -14.59 -30.77
CA ARG A 564 14.72 -13.35 -31.30
C ARG A 564 14.13 -12.47 -30.20
N SER A 565 13.79 -13.06 -29.05
CA SER A 565 13.32 -12.31 -27.89
C SER A 565 14.45 -11.44 -27.32
N PRO A 566 14.12 -10.34 -26.63
CA PRO A 566 15.14 -9.50 -25.99
C PRO A 566 15.72 -10.12 -24.71
N ARG A 567 15.35 -11.37 -24.36
CA ARG A 567 15.68 -11.99 -23.07
C ARG A 567 16.93 -12.85 -23.12
N PHE A 568 17.32 -13.31 -24.31
CA PHE A 568 18.40 -14.26 -24.46
C PHE A 568 19.33 -13.85 -25.59
N HIS A 569 20.63 -14.08 -25.41
CA HIS A 569 21.61 -14.03 -26.49
C HIS A 569 22.50 -15.27 -26.45
N GLU A 570 22.85 -15.79 -27.62
CA GLU A 570 23.58 -17.05 -27.72
C GLU A 570 25.06 -16.89 -27.38
N HIS A 571 25.59 -17.71 -26.47
CA HIS A 571 27.00 -17.79 -26.16
C HIS A 571 27.39 -19.15 -25.59
N GLN A 572 28.55 -19.69 -26.01
CA GLN A 572 29.03 -21.02 -25.59
C GLN A 572 29.25 -21.17 -24.07
N ASN A 573 29.46 -20.05 -23.37
CA ASN A 573 29.65 -20.03 -21.92
C ASN A 573 28.37 -19.66 -21.16
N GLY A 574 27.22 -19.52 -21.82
CA GLY A 574 25.98 -19.11 -21.17
C GLY A 574 25.36 -20.16 -20.26
N LEU A 575 24.23 -19.81 -19.65
CA LEU A 575 23.32 -20.77 -19.02
C LEU A 575 22.77 -21.75 -20.05
N VAL A 576 22.40 -22.95 -19.62
CA VAL A 576 21.97 -23.99 -20.56
C VAL A 576 20.45 -23.88 -20.76
N LEU A 577 20.02 -23.68 -22.01
CA LEU A 577 18.61 -23.62 -22.38
C LEU A 577 18.24 -24.88 -23.17
N ASN A 578 17.59 -25.81 -22.50
CA ASN A 578 17.20 -27.10 -23.06
C ASN A 578 15.81 -27.01 -23.70
N VAL A 579 15.71 -27.41 -24.97
CA VAL A 579 14.44 -27.45 -25.71
C VAL A 579 14.21 -28.85 -26.24
N HIS A 580 13.17 -29.51 -25.72
CA HIS A 580 12.82 -30.89 -26.07
C HIS A 580 11.35 -31.01 -26.50
N SER A 581 11.09 -32.02 -27.32
CA SER A 581 9.78 -32.39 -27.84
C SER A 581 9.27 -33.74 -27.32
N THR A 582 10.11 -34.47 -26.58
CA THR A 582 9.77 -35.80 -26.01
C THR A 582 10.28 -35.91 -24.56
N PRO A 583 9.51 -36.53 -23.64
CA PRO A 583 8.16 -37.09 -23.83
C PRO A 583 7.09 -36.00 -24.03
N ASP A 584 7.28 -34.82 -23.45
CA ASP A 584 6.44 -33.64 -23.61
C ASP A 584 7.24 -32.46 -24.18
N LEU A 585 6.55 -31.43 -24.65
CA LEU A 585 7.20 -30.20 -25.11
C LEU A 585 7.75 -29.45 -23.89
N SER A 586 9.03 -29.11 -23.88
CA SER A 586 9.65 -28.47 -22.71
C SER A 586 10.70 -27.42 -23.07
N ILE A 587 10.76 -26.34 -22.30
CA ILE A 587 11.87 -25.38 -22.27
C ILE A 587 12.36 -25.29 -20.83
N CYS A 588 13.65 -25.54 -20.59
CA CYS A 588 14.23 -25.47 -19.26
C CYS A 588 15.54 -24.67 -19.29
N LEU A 589 15.57 -23.57 -18.54
CA LEU A 589 16.76 -22.79 -18.24
C LEU A 589 17.45 -23.41 -17.02
N ASN A 590 18.68 -23.83 -17.21
CA ASN A 590 19.47 -24.53 -16.22
C ASN A 590 20.82 -23.83 -16.01
N SER A 591 21.36 -23.96 -14.80
CA SER A 591 22.76 -23.67 -14.55
C SER A 591 23.66 -24.61 -15.36
N ARG A 592 24.95 -24.27 -15.49
CA ARG A 592 25.93 -25.17 -16.11
C ARG A 592 26.18 -26.45 -15.31
N SER A 593 25.80 -26.47 -14.03
CA SER A 593 25.79 -27.66 -13.17
C SER A 593 24.50 -28.48 -13.29
N ALA A 594 23.66 -28.20 -14.30
CA ALA A 594 22.37 -28.86 -14.57
C ALA A 594 21.33 -28.67 -13.45
N THR A 595 21.45 -27.62 -12.64
CA THR A 595 20.41 -27.25 -11.68
C THR A 595 19.35 -26.42 -12.40
N SER A 596 18.07 -26.79 -12.27
CA SER A 596 16.99 -26.06 -12.94
C SER A 596 16.72 -24.72 -12.27
N ILE A 597 16.73 -23.66 -13.08
CA ILE A 597 16.36 -22.30 -12.67
C ILE A 597 14.88 -22.07 -12.99
N SER A 598 14.45 -22.42 -14.20
CA SER A 598 13.06 -22.40 -14.61
C SER A 598 12.81 -23.46 -15.68
N CYS A 599 11.72 -24.21 -15.57
CA CYS A 599 11.40 -25.28 -16.51
C CYS A 599 9.89 -25.34 -16.70
N TYR A 600 9.46 -25.31 -17.96
CA TYR A 600 8.06 -25.36 -18.31
C TYR A 600 7.82 -26.50 -19.28
N THR A 601 6.77 -27.27 -19.03
CA THR A 601 6.36 -28.44 -19.80
C THR A 601 4.90 -28.30 -20.22
N MET A 602 4.59 -28.76 -21.42
CA MET A 602 3.24 -28.72 -21.99
C MET A 602 3.02 -29.95 -22.87
N GLU A 603 1.82 -30.54 -22.79
CA GLU A 603 1.40 -31.56 -23.74
C GLU A 603 1.26 -30.96 -25.15
N ALA A 604 1.73 -31.70 -26.17
CA ALA A 604 1.55 -31.27 -27.55
C ALA A 604 0.07 -31.26 -27.93
N ALA A 605 -0.45 -30.11 -28.35
CA ALA A 605 -1.80 -30.03 -28.89
C ALA A 605 -1.84 -30.72 -30.27
N GLY A 606 -2.29 -31.98 -30.30
CA GLY A 606 -2.25 -32.83 -31.51
C GLY A 606 -3.08 -32.31 -32.70
N SER A 607 -3.99 -31.37 -32.47
CA SER A 607 -4.76 -30.68 -33.51
C SER A 607 -4.06 -29.42 -34.07
N GLN A 608 -2.94 -29.01 -33.49
CA GLN A 608 -2.21 -27.79 -33.83
C GLN A 608 -0.85 -28.11 -34.47
N SER A 609 -0.30 -27.14 -35.20
CA SER A 609 1.01 -27.28 -35.86
C SER A 609 2.19 -27.18 -34.88
N SER A 610 3.37 -27.72 -35.26
CA SER A 610 4.63 -27.51 -34.54
C SER A 610 4.91 -26.03 -34.26
N LYS A 611 4.57 -25.16 -35.22
CA LYS A 611 4.69 -23.71 -35.11
C LYS A 611 3.81 -23.14 -33.99
N TRP A 612 2.53 -23.50 -33.98
CA TRP A 612 1.62 -23.03 -32.94
C TRP A 612 2.07 -23.49 -31.55
N ASN A 613 2.45 -24.77 -31.42
CA ASN A 613 2.97 -25.32 -30.18
C ASN A 613 4.25 -24.60 -29.71
N ALA A 614 5.18 -24.30 -30.64
CA ALA A 614 6.40 -23.54 -30.34
C ALA A 614 6.12 -22.10 -29.90
N GLN A 615 5.17 -21.42 -30.55
CA GLN A 615 4.73 -20.08 -30.17
C GLN A 615 4.13 -20.06 -28.77
N GLU A 616 3.19 -20.97 -28.50
CA GLU A 616 2.50 -21.02 -27.21
C GLU A 616 3.45 -21.41 -26.08
N LEU A 617 4.31 -22.43 -26.27
CA LEU A 617 5.28 -22.81 -25.24
C LEU A 617 6.29 -21.68 -24.95
N THR A 618 6.76 -20.97 -25.98
CA THR A 618 7.69 -19.84 -25.80
C THR A 618 7.03 -18.72 -25.00
N ARG A 619 5.76 -18.39 -25.30
CA ARG A 619 5.00 -17.37 -24.58
C ARG A 619 4.78 -17.75 -23.11
N LEU A 620 4.40 -18.99 -22.86
CA LEU A 620 4.20 -19.52 -21.51
C LEU A 620 5.52 -19.55 -20.74
N PHE A 621 6.61 -19.99 -21.37
CA PHE A 621 7.94 -19.98 -20.77
C PHE A 621 8.39 -18.58 -20.37
N HIS A 622 8.27 -17.57 -21.23
CA HIS A 622 8.59 -16.19 -20.85
C HIS A 622 7.74 -15.65 -19.69
N THR A 623 6.46 -16.03 -19.66
CA THR A 623 5.55 -15.62 -18.57
C THR A 623 6.02 -16.22 -17.24
N GLN A 624 6.38 -17.49 -17.23
CA GLN A 624 6.75 -18.24 -16.03
C GLN A 624 8.19 -17.99 -15.59
N ALA A 625 9.14 -17.91 -16.53
CA ALA A 625 10.56 -17.73 -16.22
C ALA A 625 10.89 -16.31 -15.72
N PHE A 626 10.08 -15.33 -16.10
CA PHE A 626 10.27 -13.92 -15.74
C PHE A 626 9.12 -13.34 -14.90
N GLY A 627 8.41 -14.21 -14.19
CA GLY A 627 7.37 -13.87 -13.23
C GLY A 627 7.42 -14.83 -12.05
N LEU A 628 6.58 -14.61 -11.05
CA LEU A 628 6.55 -15.46 -9.84
C LEU A 628 5.85 -16.81 -10.05
N GLY A 629 5.26 -17.04 -11.22
CA GLY A 629 4.54 -18.28 -11.54
C GLY A 629 3.17 -18.44 -10.87
N TYR A 630 2.64 -17.37 -10.26
CA TYR A 630 1.28 -17.39 -9.71
C TYR A 630 0.22 -17.25 -10.81
N ASP A 631 -0.78 -18.13 -10.78
CA ASP A 631 -2.04 -17.91 -11.50
C ASP A 631 -3.00 -17.06 -10.66
N ILE A 632 -3.20 -15.82 -11.08
CA ILE A 632 -4.14 -14.86 -10.49
C ILE A 632 -5.35 -14.73 -11.41
N SER A 633 -6.49 -15.20 -10.92
CA SER A 633 -7.73 -15.21 -11.71
C SER A 633 -8.15 -13.81 -12.16
N LYS A 634 -8.83 -13.72 -13.31
CA LYS A 634 -9.39 -12.45 -13.80
C LYS A 634 -10.31 -11.78 -12.77
N ALA A 635 -11.04 -12.57 -11.98
CA ALA A 635 -11.92 -12.07 -10.93
C ALA A 635 -11.12 -11.37 -9.81
N GLN A 636 -10.07 -12.02 -9.29
CA GLN A 636 -9.17 -11.42 -8.29
C GLN A 636 -8.51 -10.14 -8.82
N ARG A 637 -8.02 -10.15 -10.06
CA ARG A 637 -7.44 -8.95 -10.70
C ARG A 637 -8.46 -7.82 -10.88
N SER A 638 -9.74 -8.15 -11.07
CA SER A 638 -10.82 -7.14 -11.19
C SER A 638 -11.18 -6.52 -9.84
N ILE A 639 -11.11 -7.29 -8.74
CA ILE A 639 -11.32 -6.79 -7.37
C ILE A 639 -10.26 -5.74 -7.02
N LEU A 640 -9.00 -5.97 -7.41
CA LEU A 640 -7.91 -4.99 -7.22
C LEU A 640 -8.19 -3.63 -7.89
N LEU A 641 -8.94 -3.63 -8.99
CA LEU A 641 -9.37 -2.41 -9.70
C LEU A 641 -10.61 -1.75 -9.09
N GLY A 642 -11.10 -2.22 -7.93
CA GLY A 642 -12.29 -1.71 -7.26
C GLY A 642 -13.60 -2.12 -7.94
N SER A 643 -13.58 -3.15 -8.81
CA SER A 643 -14.80 -3.67 -9.41
C SER A 643 -15.58 -4.48 -8.37
N SER A 644 -16.84 -4.11 -8.10
CA SER A 644 -17.76 -4.92 -7.31
C SER A 644 -18.17 -6.17 -8.10
N VAL A 645 -17.28 -7.16 -8.17
CA VAL A 645 -17.63 -8.46 -8.70
C VAL A 645 -18.46 -9.16 -7.62
N ILE A 646 -19.77 -9.26 -7.83
CA ILE A 646 -20.57 -10.24 -7.09
C ILE A 646 -20.02 -11.61 -7.49
N LEU A 647 -19.08 -12.13 -6.70
CA LEU A 647 -18.65 -13.51 -6.82
C LEU A 647 -19.87 -14.35 -6.47
N SER A 648 -20.58 -14.85 -7.48
CA SER A 648 -21.47 -16.00 -7.29
C SER A 648 -20.64 -17.04 -6.55
N SER A 649 -21.14 -17.40 -5.37
CA SER A 649 -20.55 -18.12 -4.23
C SER A 649 -19.95 -19.52 -4.51
N GLN A 650 -19.53 -19.79 -5.74
CA GLN A 650 -19.11 -21.11 -6.22
C GLN A 650 -17.64 -21.24 -6.61
N LEU A 651 -16.85 -20.16 -6.73
CA LEU A 651 -15.50 -20.25 -7.33
C LEU A 651 -14.29 -20.04 -6.40
N ASN A 652 -14.47 -19.66 -5.13
CA ASN A 652 -13.32 -19.54 -4.22
C ASN A 652 -13.62 -20.06 -2.82
N GLY A 653 -13.36 -21.36 -2.61
CA GLY A 653 -13.47 -22.02 -1.30
C GLY A 653 -12.55 -21.40 -0.24
N ASN A 654 -11.37 -20.90 -0.64
CA ASN A 654 -10.40 -20.28 0.26
C ASN A 654 -10.83 -18.89 0.75
N LEU A 655 -11.41 -18.03 -0.11
CA LEU A 655 -11.96 -16.74 0.36
C LEU A 655 -13.18 -16.96 1.26
N ARG A 656 -13.99 -17.99 1.00
CA ARG A 656 -15.14 -18.34 1.85
C ARG A 656 -14.69 -18.93 3.19
N GLN A 657 -13.72 -19.84 3.21
CA GLN A 657 -13.13 -20.33 4.45
C GLN A 657 -12.41 -19.23 5.21
N ASN A 658 -11.70 -18.32 4.54
CA ASN A 658 -11.06 -17.18 5.19
C ASN A 658 -12.11 -16.22 5.74
N ARG A 659 -13.20 -15.94 5.01
CA ARG A 659 -14.32 -15.12 5.47
C ARG A 659 -15.08 -15.77 6.63
N ASP A 660 -15.36 -17.06 6.55
CA ASP A 660 -16.12 -17.80 7.58
C ASP A 660 -15.24 -18.07 8.82
N THR A 661 -13.93 -18.27 8.65
CA THR A 661 -12.95 -18.32 9.76
C THR A 661 -12.79 -16.94 10.39
N PHE A 662 -12.74 -15.89 9.57
CA PHE A 662 -12.69 -14.48 9.99
C PHE A 662 -13.94 -14.04 10.77
N LEU A 663 -15.14 -14.51 10.40
CA LEU A 663 -16.38 -14.25 11.14
C LEU A 663 -16.52 -15.12 12.40
N SER A 664 -15.62 -16.07 12.63
CA SER A 664 -15.67 -17.04 13.74
C SER A 664 -14.54 -16.88 14.77
N GLN A 665 -13.63 -15.93 14.55
CA GLN A 665 -12.65 -15.42 15.52
C GLN A 665 -13.14 -14.04 15.97
#